data_AF-A0AA36GYM1-F1
#
_entry.id   AF-A0AA36GYM1-F1
#
_cell.length_a   1.000
_cell.length_b   1.000
_cell.length_c   1.000
_cell.angle_alpha   90.00
_cell.angle_beta   90.00
_cell.angle_gamma   90.00
#
_symmetry.space_group_name_H-M   'P 1'
#
loop_
_entity.id
_entity.type
_entity.pdbx_description
1 polymer ?
#
loop_
_entity_poly.entity_id
_entity_poly.type
_entity_poly.pdbx_seq_one_letter_code
_entity_poly.pdbx_strand_id
1 'polypeptide(L)'
;MSDDAEQNSRDNSFGNNGAIADVDVASMNDGRALVPPVTRSGDVISPTRAVLTLSKSMFNAGCFSLPFAWKLGGLWVSFVMSFVIAGFNWYGNHILVRASQHLAKKSERSALDYGHFAKKVCDYSDIRFLRNNSKAVMYVVNVTILFYQLGMCSVAILFISDNMVNLLGEHVAGDQHGKMTVMATVTLVFILATNMFTEMRVVSAFALISSVFFIIGAAVIMQFTVRQPNQWRSLPASTNFTGTIMMIGMSMYSFEGQTMILPVENKLETPEAFLAPNGVLPTTMIICTCFMTALGFYGYTGFGDKIAPTITTNVPKEGLYSTINVFLMLQSMLGHSIAMYVVFDMFFNGFRRKFSARFPNCPKFLVDKGFRVFWVMVTYSMAVLIPKLEIMIPLVGVTSGTLCALVYPPIFEMITFWTDWKGLLTYRERMCKIALNCFVICVGFFAIAAVYTDSNVEIVPEGCDCRDWYGACRREGEKWIDDETWVYQCNRQDGSDATFVGCATSTPTNVQIPVGSNKTLGPLWHSCDANTLRLKYDSEPHCLVKREVKKVRSEFRDGRFQWLCLETGRWVVGCYYANETHPDAYLKIGEHGYNGLIKHVCDRYADYPGRVQYYAEVRKDVHVKHPTNKGINKNFPEPADLRIQDKVGRWLHESASMFIANEEILRGKVRYLPASRRQWPTGDH
;
A
#
# COMPACT_ATOMS: atom_id res chain seq x y z
N MET A 1 62.23 -11.40 -28.88
CA MET A 1 62.48 -10.18 -29.65
C MET A 1 62.07 -9.03 -28.75
N SER A 2 62.87 -8.69 -27.72
CA SER A 2 64.22 -8.06 -27.75
C SER A 2 64.08 -6.63 -28.31
N ASP A 3 64.47 -5.52 -27.67
CA ASP A 3 65.59 -5.24 -26.75
C ASP A 3 65.36 -4.01 -25.84
N ASP A 4 66.23 -3.88 -24.83
CA ASP A 4 66.35 -2.89 -23.74
C ASP A 4 67.19 -1.61 -24.06
N ALA A 5 67.22 -0.69 -23.06
CA ALA A 5 68.15 0.44 -22.77
C ALA A 5 67.83 1.81 -23.43
N GLU A 6 68.03 3.01 -22.84
CA GLU A 6 68.69 3.60 -21.65
C GLU A 6 68.08 5.04 -21.52
N GLN A 7 68.02 5.80 -20.41
CA GLN A 7 69.13 6.46 -19.72
C GLN A 7 68.60 7.37 -18.56
N ASN A 8 69.42 7.56 -17.53
CA ASN A 8 69.15 8.28 -16.28
C ASN A 8 70.02 9.56 -16.16
N SER A 9 69.66 10.45 -15.21
CA SER A 9 70.43 11.56 -14.58
C SER A 9 70.23 13.02 -15.05
N ARG A 10 69.79 13.90 -14.10
CA ARG A 10 70.55 15.06 -13.58
C ARG A 10 69.85 15.73 -12.37
N ASP A 11 70.70 16.26 -11.48
CA ASP A 11 70.57 16.55 -10.05
C ASP A 11 70.31 18.04 -9.67
N ASN A 12 69.81 18.21 -8.44
CA ASN A 12 70.11 19.22 -7.39
C ASN A 12 70.07 20.74 -7.60
N SER A 13 69.28 21.41 -6.74
CA SER A 13 69.76 22.56 -5.94
C SER A 13 68.90 22.83 -4.69
N PHE A 14 69.39 22.48 -3.50
CA PHE A 14 69.00 23.13 -2.24
C PHE A 14 70.28 23.52 -1.50
N GLY A 15 70.57 24.82 -1.50
CA GLY A 15 71.68 25.45 -0.80
C GLY A 15 71.23 25.95 0.58
N ASN A 16 72.07 25.66 1.56
CA ASN A 16 72.01 26.03 2.96
C ASN A 16 72.43 27.50 3.15
N ASN A 17 71.83 28.24 4.10
CA ASN A 17 72.45 29.38 4.77
C ASN A 17 71.78 29.57 6.14
N GLY A 18 72.59 29.45 7.20
CA GLY A 18 72.19 29.73 8.57
C GLY A 18 72.46 31.19 8.97
N ALA A 19 71.70 31.66 9.96
CA ALA A 19 72.09 32.71 10.89
C ALA A 19 71.39 32.47 12.24
N ILE A 20 72.14 32.68 13.31
CA ILE A 20 71.91 32.37 14.74
C ILE A 20 71.30 33.59 15.46
N ALA A 21 70.74 33.36 16.68
CA ALA A 21 70.36 34.28 17.77
C ALA A 21 68.85 34.55 17.87
N ASP A 22 68.17 34.54 19.03
CA ASP A 22 68.51 34.31 20.43
C ASP A 22 67.23 33.83 21.14
N VAL A 23 67.36 33.07 22.23
CA VAL A 23 66.25 32.67 23.10
C VAL A 23 66.09 33.73 24.19
N ASP A 24 65.02 34.53 24.11
CA ASP A 24 64.57 35.35 25.23
C ASP A 24 63.16 34.93 25.69
N VAL A 25 63.09 34.63 26.98
CA VAL A 25 61.87 34.33 27.73
C VAL A 25 61.35 35.64 28.32
N ALA A 26 60.33 36.25 27.70
CA ALA A 26 59.36 37.14 28.37
C ALA A 26 58.25 37.60 27.40
N SER A 27 57.06 37.78 27.97
CA SER A 27 55.91 38.54 27.45
C SER A 27 54.82 37.76 26.71
N MET A 28 53.81 37.38 27.49
CA MET A 28 52.41 37.30 27.08
C MET A 28 52.00 38.60 26.36
N ASN A 29 51.57 38.52 25.10
CA ASN A 29 50.39 39.24 24.61
C ASN A 29 49.96 38.80 23.21
N ASP A 30 48.64 38.79 23.05
CA ASP A 30 47.87 38.42 21.86
C ASP A 30 48.35 39.06 20.55
N GLY A 31 48.29 38.26 19.49
CA GLY A 31 48.56 38.73 18.13
C GLY A 31 48.80 37.60 17.13
N ARG A 32 48.01 36.51 17.18
CA ARG A 32 48.02 35.56 16.05
C ARG A 32 47.31 36.22 14.87
N ALA A 33 48.12 36.74 13.95
CA ALA A 33 47.74 37.00 12.57
C ALA A 33 46.87 35.84 12.06
N LEU A 34 45.72 36.22 11.51
CA LEU A 34 44.74 35.34 10.88
C LEU A 34 45.45 34.43 9.87
N VAL A 35 45.67 33.17 10.24
CA VAL A 35 45.95 32.12 9.26
C VAL A 35 44.72 32.08 8.35
N PRO A 36 44.83 32.37 7.05
CA PRO A 36 43.68 32.29 6.16
C PRO A 36 43.13 30.86 6.19
N PRO A 37 41.80 30.69 6.16
CA PRO A 37 41.20 29.36 6.16
C PRO A 37 41.76 28.56 4.98
N VAL A 38 42.21 27.34 5.26
CA VAL A 38 42.78 26.44 4.24
C VAL A 38 41.71 26.20 3.17
N THR A 39 41.84 26.87 2.03
CA THR A 39 41.02 26.59 0.85
C THR A 39 41.37 25.18 0.37
N ARG A 40 40.37 24.30 0.34
CA ARG A 40 40.56 22.95 -0.20
C ARG A 40 40.75 23.08 -1.71
N SER A 41 41.86 22.61 -2.27
CA SER A 41 42.09 22.58 -3.72
C SER A 41 41.65 21.22 -4.31
N GLY A 42 40.82 21.23 -5.37
CA GLY A 42 40.27 20.01 -6.00
C GLY A 42 38.91 20.22 -6.70
N ASP A 43 38.12 19.14 -6.86
CA ASP A 43 36.71 19.15 -7.32
C ASP A 43 35.80 19.78 -6.25
N VAL A 44 35.90 21.11 -6.10
CA VAL A 44 35.19 21.89 -5.08
C VAL A 44 33.92 22.55 -5.62
N ILE A 45 32.92 22.66 -4.76
CA ILE A 45 31.60 23.21 -5.06
C ILE A 45 31.49 24.62 -4.47
N SER A 46 31.00 25.58 -5.27
CA SER A 46 30.68 26.94 -4.81
C SER A 46 29.51 26.94 -3.80
N PRO A 47 29.47 27.84 -2.79
CA PRO A 47 28.40 27.91 -1.79
C PRO A 47 26.98 27.93 -2.38
N THR A 48 26.75 28.65 -3.48
CA THR A 48 25.43 28.70 -4.14
C THR A 48 25.04 27.35 -4.73
N ARG A 49 25.99 26.64 -5.33
CA ARG A 49 25.77 25.28 -5.85
C ARG A 49 25.55 24.28 -4.71
N ALA A 50 26.22 24.48 -3.57
CA ALA A 50 26.03 23.67 -2.37
C ALA A 50 24.61 23.87 -1.78
N VAL A 51 24.12 25.11 -1.70
CA VAL A 51 22.72 25.40 -1.31
C VAL A 51 21.74 24.69 -2.26
N LEU A 52 21.90 24.85 -3.58
CA LEU A 52 21.01 24.19 -4.54
C LEU A 52 21.03 22.67 -4.43
N THR A 53 22.22 22.08 -4.24
CA THR A 53 22.40 20.63 -4.11
C THR A 53 21.77 20.13 -2.81
N LEU A 54 21.97 20.85 -1.70
CA LEU A 54 21.42 20.50 -0.40
C LEU A 54 19.89 20.68 -0.40
N SER A 55 19.38 21.81 -0.89
CA SER A 55 17.94 22.04 -1.03
C SER A 55 17.27 20.95 -1.87
N LYS A 56 17.88 20.56 -3.00
CA LYS A 56 17.38 19.45 -3.82
C LYS A 56 17.33 18.14 -3.02
N SER A 57 18.35 17.85 -2.21
CA SER A 57 18.34 16.64 -1.38
C SER A 57 17.21 16.64 -0.34
N MET A 58 16.84 17.83 0.17
CA MET A 58 15.73 17.96 1.12
C MET A 58 14.35 17.93 0.45
N PHE A 59 14.28 18.44 -0.77
CA PHE A 59 13.08 18.41 -1.59
C PHE A 59 12.89 17.04 -2.23
N ASN A 60 12.39 16.10 -1.42
CA ASN A 60 12.03 14.74 -1.85
C ASN A 60 10.52 14.62 -2.14
N ALA A 61 10.07 13.47 -2.65
CA ALA A 61 8.64 13.22 -2.92
C ALA A 61 7.73 13.37 -1.67
N GLY A 62 8.30 13.29 -0.46
CA GLY A 62 7.60 13.51 0.80
C GLY A 62 7.07 14.91 0.96
N CYS A 63 7.69 15.93 0.37
CA CYS A 63 7.19 17.30 0.47
C CYS A 63 5.78 17.44 -0.13
N PHE A 64 5.45 16.66 -1.17
CA PHE A 64 4.11 16.63 -1.78
C PHE A 64 3.05 15.94 -0.91
N SER A 65 3.47 15.25 0.16
CA SER A 65 2.59 14.60 1.14
C SER A 65 2.38 15.45 2.40
N LEU A 66 3.08 16.59 2.53
CA LEU A 66 2.91 17.52 3.66
C LEU A 66 1.48 18.04 3.84
N PRO A 67 0.72 18.39 2.77
CA PRO A 67 -0.68 18.80 2.92
C PRO A 67 -1.55 17.74 3.62
N PHE A 68 -1.29 16.47 3.32
CA PHE A 68 -1.95 15.35 3.99
C PHE A 68 -1.48 15.20 5.44
N ALA A 69 -0.19 15.39 5.71
CA ALA A 69 0.32 15.43 7.09
C ALA A 69 -0.38 16.52 7.92
N TRP A 70 -0.67 17.67 7.32
CA TRP A 70 -1.37 18.78 7.97
C TRP A 70 -2.84 18.46 8.26
N LYS A 71 -3.50 17.71 7.37
CA LYS A 71 -4.81 17.12 7.67
C LYS A 71 -4.75 16.23 8.91
N LEU A 72 -3.72 15.38 9.03
CA LEU A 72 -3.59 14.47 10.18
C LEU A 72 -3.33 15.21 11.50
N GLY A 73 -2.61 16.34 11.49
CA GLY A 73 -2.29 17.10 12.72
C GLY A 73 -3.26 18.24 13.06
N GLY A 74 -4.04 18.72 12.10
CA GLY A 74 -4.84 19.95 12.23
C GLY A 74 -4.05 21.20 11.85
N LEU A 75 -4.76 22.26 11.44
CA LEU A 75 -4.15 23.40 10.75
C LEU A 75 -3.12 24.16 11.61
N TRP A 76 -3.51 24.55 12.83
CA TRP A 76 -2.67 25.40 13.69
C TRP A 76 -1.59 24.60 14.41
N VAL A 77 -1.90 23.38 14.84
CA VAL A 77 -0.90 22.47 15.42
C VAL A 77 0.20 22.17 14.40
N SER A 78 -0.17 21.83 13.16
CA SER A 78 0.80 21.55 12.09
C SER A 78 1.63 22.78 11.71
N PHE A 79 1.03 23.97 11.70
CA PHE A 79 1.75 25.22 11.46
C PHE A 79 2.86 25.44 12.51
N VAL A 80 2.52 25.36 13.79
CA VAL A 80 3.51 25.53 14.89
C VAL A 80 4.54 24.41 14.88
N MET A 81 4.10 23.16 14.75
CA MET A 81 4.98 21.99 14.75
C MET A 81 5.95 21.98 13.57
N SER A 82 5.57 22.50 12.40
CA SER A 82 6.45 22.60 11.24
C SER A 82 7.72 23.41 11.56
N PHE A 83 7.59 24.54 12.25
CA PHE A 83 8.74 25.34 12.67
C PHE A 83 9.55 24.68 13.78
N VAL A 84 8.88 24.01 14.73
CA VAL A 84 9.56 23.26 15.80
C VAL A 84 10.41 22.13 15.23
N ILE A 85 9.84 21.33 14.31
CA ILE A 85 10.51 20.21 13.63
C ILE A 85 11.67 20.72 12.77
N ALA A 86 11.45 21.80 12.01
CA ALA A 86 12.51 22.42 11.23
C ALA A 86 13.66 22.92 12.12
N GLY A 87 13.34 23.54 13.28
CA GLY A 87 14.32 24.00 14.26
C GLY A 87 15.15 22.87 14.86
N PHE A 88 14.50 21.76 15.24
CA PHE A 88 15.21 20.56 15.71
C PHE A 88 16.10 19.94 14.63
N ASN A 89 15.63 19.85 13.38
CA ASN A 89 16.44 19.36 12.25
C ASN A 89 17.63 20.28 11.98
N TRP A 90 17.43 21.59 11.94
CA TRP A 90 18.52 22.55 11.79
C TRP A 90 19.55 22.39 12.92
N TYR A 91 19.09 22.30 14.17
CA TYR A 91 19.96 22.15 15.33
C TYR A 91 20.79 20.86 15.25
N GLY A 92 20.15 19.71 14.98
CA GLY A 92 20.83 18.42 14.82
C GLY A 92 21.88 18.45 13.70
N ASN A 93 21.55 19.06 12.57
CA ASN A 93 22.48 19.20 11.45
C ASN A 93 23.64 20.15 11.75
N HIS A 94 23.38 21.25 12.46
CA HIS A 94 24.38 22.22 12.87
C HIS A 94 25.42 21.58 13.81
N ILE A 95 24.98 20.88 14.86
CA ILE A 95 25.89 20.22 15.81
C ILE A 95 26.65 19.06 15.16
N LEU A 96 26.03 18.33 14.23
CA LEU A 96 26.67 17.26 13.47
C LEU A 96 27.88 17.78 12.68
N VAL A 97 27.67 18.84 11.89
CA VAL A 97 28.74 19.42 11.06
C VAL A 97 29.82 20.04 11.92
N ARG A 98 29.44 20.73 13.01
CA ARG A 98 30.40 21.29 13.96
C ARG A 98 31.31 20.20 14.55
N ALA A 99 30.73 19.07 14.96
CA ALA A 99 31.50 17.94 15.47
C ALA A 99 32.39 17.32 14.39
N SER A 100 31.90 17.21 13.15
CA SER A 100 32.69 16.75 12.00
C SER A 100 33.90 17.65 11.73
N GLN A 101 33.71 18.97 11.66
CA GLN A 101 34.77 19.95 11.42
C GLN A 101 35.83 19.93 12.52
N HIS A 102 35.40 19.82 13.78
CA HIS A 102 36.32 19.72 14.90
C HIS A 102 37.18 18.44 14.84
N LEU A 103 36.56 17.28 14.56
CA LEU A 103 37.30 16.03 14.38
C LEU A 103 38.20 16.03 13.15
N ALA A 104 37.77 16.65 12.05
CA ALA A 104 38.56 16.76 10.82
C ALA A 104 39.87 17.54 11.07
N LYS A 105 39.78 18.66 11.81
CA LYS A 105 40.96 19.44 12.25
C LYS A 105 41.90 18.62 13.14
N LYS A 106 41.36 17.81 14.06
CA LYS A 106 42.15 16.98 15.00
C LYS A 106 42.75 15.71 14.39
N SER A 107 42.14 15.17 13.33
CA SER A 107 42.49 13.87 12.75
C SER A 107 43.35 13.97 11.47
N GLU A 108 43.73 15.17 11.02
CA GLU A 108 44.49 15.43 9.77
C GLU A 108 43.91 14.75 8.51
N ARG A 109 42.61 14.39 8.52
CA ARG A 109 41.90 13.82 7.36
C ARG A 109 40.71 14.69 6.98
N SER A 110 40.65 15.05 5.71
CA SER A 110 39.76 16.11 5.19
C SER A 110 38.32 15.68 4.88
N ALA A 111 37.98 14.38 4.83
CA ALA A 111 36.61 13.93 4.56
C ALA A 111 36.29 12.60 5.25
N LEU A 112 35.14 12.53 5.91
CA LEU A 112 34.62 11.33 6.56
C LEU A 112 33.16 11.12 6.17
N ASP A 113 32.82 9.94 5.69
CA ASP A 113 31.42 9.51 5.57
C ASP A 113 30.80 9.33 6.95
N TYR A 114 29.47 9.43 7.04
CA TYR A 114 28.73 9.44 8.30
C TYR A 114 29.11 8.27 9.24
N GLY A 115 29.24 7.05 8.72
CA GLY A 115 29.68 5.90 9.51
C GLY A 115 31.12 5.98 9.97
N HIS A 116 32.03 6.41 9.10
CA HIS A 116 33.44 6.58 9.45
C HIS A 116 33.66 7.73 10.44
N PHE A 117 32.83 8.77 10.35
CA PHE A 117 32.74 9.84 11.33
C PHE A 117 32.31 9.27 12.69
N ALA A 118 31.19 8.53 12.75
CA ALA A 118 30.72 7.90 14.00
C ALA A 118 31.77 6.99 14.64
N LYS A 119 32.51 6.22 13.83
CA LYS A 119 33.63 5.40 14.31
C LYS A 119 34.71 6.26 14.98
N LYS A 120 35.14 7.33 14.31
CA LYS A 120 36.18 8.22 14.84
C LYS A 120 35.74 8.94 16.11
N VAL A 121 34.48 9.37 16.19
CA VAL A 121 33.93 9.95 17.42
C VAL A 121 34.12 8.98 18.59
N CYS A 122 33.90 7.69 18.37
CA CYS A 122 34.13 6.66 19.40
C CYS A 122 35.61 6.36 19.64
N ASP A 123 36.45 6.36 18.61
CA ASP A 123 37.90 6.10 18.73
C ASP A 123 38.61 7.17 19.58
N TYR A 124 38.20 8.45 19.45
CA TYR A 124 38.71 9.58 20.22
C TYR A 124 38.01 9.80 21.56
N SER A 125 37.05 8.96 21.94
CA SER A 125 36.31 9.06 23.21
C SER A 125 37.17 8.62 24.41
N ASP A 126 37.03 9.33 25.53
CA ASP A 126 37.59 8.91 26.84
C ASP A 126 36.90 7.65 27.41
N ILE A 127 35.72 7.30 26.90
CA ILE A 127 34.91 6.19 27.41
C ILE A 127 35.45 4.87 26.85
N ARG A 128 36.04 4.05 27.73
CA ARG A 128 36.69 2.78 27.36
C ARG A 128 35.76 1.81 26.63
N PHE A 129 34.47 1.77 26.97
CA PHE A 129 33.46 0.94 26.31
C PHE A 129 33.24 1.36 24.84
N LEU A 130 33.06 2.66 24.59
CA LEU A 130 32.82 3.18 23.23
C LEU A 130 34.05 2.97 22.34
N ARG A 131 35.25 3.18 22.89
CA ARG A 131 36.50 2.97 22.16
C ARG A 131 36.72 1.52 21.76
N ASN A 132 36.38 0.56 22.63
CA ASN A 132 36.51 -0.86 22.32
C ASN A 132 35.46 -1.33 21.30
N ASN A 133 34.30 -0.68 21.28
CA ASN A 133 33.15 -1.03 20.43
C ASN A 133 32.95 -0.07 19.23
N SER A 134 33.95 0.73 18.86
CA SER A 134 33.79 1.77 17.82
C SER A 134 33.36 1.21 16.45
N LYS A 135 33.82 0.01 16.09
CA LYS A 135 33.37 -0.71 14.89
C LYS A 135 31.89 -1.09 14.95
N ALA A 136 31.39 -1.48 16.13
CA ALA A 136 29.98 -1.83 16.30
C ALA A 136 29.08 -0.60 16.10
N VAL A 137 29.46 0.55 16.68
CA VAL A 137 28.73 1.82 16.48
C VAL A 137 28.68 2.23 15.01
N MET A 138 29.80 2.11 14.28
CA MET A 138 29.85 2.33 12.83
C MET A 138 28.84 1.45 12.08
N TYR A 139 28.76 0.16 12.42
CA TYR A 139 27.81 -0.75 11.77
C TYR A 139 26.35 -0.40 12.10
N VAL A 140 26.04 -0.06 13.36
CA VAL A 140 24.69 0.35 13.76
C VAL A 140 24.26 1.59 12.97
N VAL A 141 25.10 2.62 12.91
CA VAL A 141 24.80 3.86 12.19
C VAL A 141 24.63 3.61 10.68
N ASN A 142 25.52 2.83 10.06
CA ASN A 142 25.41 2.50 8.63
C ASN A 142 24.15 1.67 8.33
N VAL A 143 23.76 0.74 9.21
CA VAL A 143 22.53 -0.04 9.05
C VAL A 143 21.30 0.84 9.20
N THR A 144 21.28 1.80 10.13
CA THR A 144 20.18 2.77 10.25
C THR A 144 20.07 3.65 9.00
N ILE A 145 21.18 4.15 8.46
CA ILE A 145 21.21 4.92 7.21
C ILE A 145 20.76 4.06 6.02
N LEU A 146 21.12 2.78 6.00
CA LEU A 146 20.63 1.84 5.00
C LEU A 146 19.11 1.71 5.04
N PHE A 147 18.54 1.40 6.21
CA PHE A 147 17.09 1.30 6.36
C PHE A 147 16.38 2.59 5.96
N TYR A 148 16.96 3.72 6.34
CA TYR A 148 16.47 5.04 5.94
C TYR A 148 16.43 5.17 4.41
N GLN A 149 17.54 4.89 3.74
CA GLN A 149 17.66 5.06 2.29
C GLN A 149 16.79 4.09 1.50
N LEU A 150 16.65 2.85 1.98
CA LEU A 150 15.73 1.86 1.41
C LEU A 150 14.27 2.30 1.57
N GLY A 151 13.91 2.87 2.72
CA GLY A 151 12.60 3.45 2.98
C GLY A 151 12.27 4.59 2.01
N MET A 152 13.18 5.55 1.88
CA MET A 152 13.10 6.66 0.91
C MET A 152 12.87 6.17 -0.53
N CYS A 153 13.67 5.20 -0.95
CA CYS A 153 13.57 4.58 -2.27
C CYS A 153 12.24 3.85 -2.49
N SER A 154 11.70 3.21 -1.45
CA SER A 154 10.40 2.53 -1.50
C SER A 154 9.25 3.53 -1.62
N VAL A 155 9.29 4.64 -0.87
CA VAL A 155 8.33 5.74 -1.00
C VAL A 155 8.37 6.35 -2.41
N ALA A 156 9.56 6.49 -3.01
CA ALA A 156 9.67 6.98 -4.39
C ALA A 156 8.95 6.06 -5.40
N ILE A 157 9.05 4.73 -5.24
CA ILE A 157 8.32 3.74 -6.06
C ILE A 157 6.82 3.91 -5.87
N LEU A 158 6.36 4.03 -4.61
CA LEU A 158 4.95 4.22 -4.29
C LEU A 158 4.41 5.54 -4.85
N PHE A 159 5.18 6.63 -4.78
CA PHE A 159 4.79 7.92 -5.33
C PHE A 159 4.58 7.84 -6.85
N ILE A 160 5.48 7.18 -7.57
CA ILE A 160 5.34 6.97 -9.01
C ILE A 160 4.11 6.11 -9.30
N SER A 161 3.95 5.01 -8.55
CA SER A 161 2.84 4.08 -8.73
C SER A 161 1.48 4.73 -8.49
N ASP A 162 1.36 5.56 -7.44
CA ASP A 162 0.13 6.30 -7.08
C ASP A 162 -0.25 7.29 -8.18
N ASN A 163 0.72 8.06 -8.69
CA ASN A 163 0.50 8.98 -9.79
C ASN A 163 0.18 8.25 -11.11
N MET A 164 0.79 7.10 -11.37
CA MET A 164 0.46 6.25 -12.52
C MET A 164 -0.96 5.69 -12.42
N VAL A 165 -1.38 5.20 -11.24
CA VAL A 165 -2.76 4.75 -11.02
C VAL A 165 -3.75 5.90 -11.21
N ASN A 166 -3.43 7.10 -10.72
CA ASN A 166 -4.30 8.26 -10.92
C ASN A 166 -4.48 8.62 -12.41
N LEU A 167 -3.42 8.52 -13.22
CA LEU A 167 -3.45 8.87 -14.65
C LEU A 167 -3.99 7.76 -15.56
N LEU A 168 -3.63 6.50 -15.29
CA LEU A 168 -3.88 5.36 -16.19
C LEU A 168 -4.83 4.31 -15.59
N GLY A 169 -5.26 4.45 -14.33
CA GLY A 169 -6.03 3.43 -13.60
C GLY A 169 -7.41 3.12 -14.18
N GLU A 170 -7.94 3.96 -15.06
CA GLU A 170 -9.17 3.71 -15.83
C GLU A 170 -8.97 2.68 -16.95
N HIS A 171 -7.73 2.52 -17.45
CA HIS A 171 -7.38 1.60 -18.53
C HIS A 171 -6.96 0.21 -18.02
N VAL A 172 -6.84 0.03 -16.70
CA VAL A 172 -6.38 -1.20 -16.06
C VAL A 172 -7.51 -1.82 -15.25
N ALA A 173 -7.90 -3.05 -15.60
CA ALA A 173 -8.89 -3.84 -14.85
C ALA A 173 -8.24 -4.50 -13.62
N GLY A 174 -8.93 -4.49 -12.48
CA GLY A 174 -8.48 -5.11 -11.23
C GLY A 174 -8.91 -4.34 -9.99
N ASP A 175 -8.76 -4.97 -8.81
CA ASP A 175 -8.95 -4.31 -7.52
C ASP A 175 -7.87 -3.24 -7.27
N GLN A 176 -8.13 -2.27 -6.37
CA GLN A 176 -7.25 -1.12 -6.11
C GLN A 176 -5.84 -1.55 -5.69
N HIS A 177 -5.74 -2.60 -4.87
CA HIS A 177 -4.45 -3.18 -4.48
C HIS A 177 -3.71 -3.83 -5.66
N GLY A 178 -4.46 -4.50 -6.55
CA GLY A 178 -3.93 -5.07 -7.78
C GLY A 178 -3.40 -4.00 -8.74
N LYS A 179 -4.13 -2.90 -8.93
CA LYS A 179 -3.70 -1.77 -9.77
C LYS A 179 -2.40 -1.15 -9.27
N MET A 180 -2.31 -0.90 -7.96
CA MET A 180 -1.11 -0.33 -7.34
C MET A 180 0.11 -1.24 -7.53
N THR A 181 -0.08 -2.55 -7.34
CA THR A 181 0.99 -3.54 -7.51
C THR A 181 1.45 -3.66 -8.97
N VAL A 182 0.52 -3.63 -9.92
CA VAL A 182 0.83 -3.65 -11.37
C VAL A 182 1.56 -2.38 -11.80
N MET A 183 1.19 -1.20 -11.31
CA MET A 183 1.93 0.02 -11.63
C MET A 183 3.32 0.03 -10.98
N ALA A 184 3.46 -0.55 -9.79
CA ALA A 184 4.76 -0.72 -9.13
C ALA A 184 5.68 -1.68 -9.89
N THR A 185 5.17 -2.79 -10.46
CA THR A 185 5.97 -3.70 -11.31
C THR A 185 6.42 -3.04 -12.60
N VAL A 186 5.56 -2.24 -13.24
CA VAL A 186 5.94 -1.47 -14.43
C VAL A 186 7.04 -0.47 -14.08
N THR A 187 6.88 0.25 -12.98
CA THR A 187 7.87 1.22 -12.47
C THR A 187 9.23 0.57 -12.18
N LEU A 188 9.23 -0.65 -11.62
CA LEU A 188 10.45 -1.42 -11.34
C LEU A 188 11.31 -1.60 -12.58
N VAL A 189 10.73 -1.90 -13.75
CA VAL A 189 11.48 -2.12 -14.99
C VAL A 189 12.29 -0.88 -15.36
N PHE A 190 11.66 0.30 -15.29
CA PHE A 190 12.32 1.57 -15.59
C PHE A 190 13.37 1.93 -14.54
N ILE A 191 13.07 1.76 -13.25
CA ILE A 191 14.02 2.03 -12.16
C ILE A 191 15.24 1.11 -12.26
N LEU A 192 15.04 -0.17 -12.60
CA LEU A 192 16.14 -1.10 -12.80
C LEU A 192 17.05 -0.61 -13.93
N ALA A 193 16.46 -0.20 -15.06
CA ALA A 193 17.19 0.33 -16.20
C ALA A 193 18.03 1.57 -15.84
N THR A 194 17.47 2.52 -15.09
CA THR A 194 18.20 3.73 -14.68
C THR A 194 19.30 3.43 -13.64
N ASN A 195 19.09 2.47 -12.75
CA ASN A 195 20.07 2.08 -11.73
C ASN A 195 21.24 1.25 -12.29
N MET A 196 21.12 0.71 -13.50
CA MET A 196 22.20 0.01 -14.16
C MET A 196 23.31 0.94 -14.67
N PHE A 197 23.08 2.26 -14.77
CA PHE A 197 24.15 3.18 -15.13
C PHE A 197 25.13 3.36 -13.97
N THR A 198 26.41 3.04 -14.22
CA THR A 198 27.48 3.10 -13.21
C THR A 198 28.33 4.35 -13.32
N GLU A 199 28.29 5.03 -14.46
CA GLU A 199 29.10 6.20 -14.73
C GLU A 199 28.63 7.39 -13.91
N MET A 200 29.51 7.94 -13.05
CA MET A 200 29.19 9.11 -12.22
C MET A 200 28.74 10.31 -13.07
N ARG A 201 29.25 10.45 -14.30
CA ARG A 201 28.82 11.51 -15.24
C ARG A 201 27.33 11.39 -15.60
N VAL A 202 26.84 10.17 -15.78
CA VAL A 202 25.42 9.90 -16.11
C VAL A 202 24.54 10.17 -14.89
N VAL A 203 24.97 9.70 -13.71
CA VAL A 203 24.24 9.94 -12.44
C VAL A 203 24.13 11.45 -12.14
N SER A 204 25.21 12.22 -12.37
CA SER A 204 25.20 13.68 -12.23
C SER A 204 24.26 14.36 -13.24
N ALA A 205 24.20 13.88 -14.49
CA ALA A 205 23.24 14.38 -15.48
C ALA A 205 21.79 14.10 -15.07
N PHE A 206 21.50 12.89 -14.55
CA PHE A 206 20.19 12.55 -13.99
C PHE A 206 19.81 13.45 -12.83
N ALA A 207 20.76 13.78 -11.95
CA ALA A 207 20.54 14.71 -10.85
C ALA A 207 20.13 16.10 -11.34
N LEU A 208 20.79 16.62 -12.39
CA LEU A 208 20.46 17.91 -12.98
C LEU A 208 19.06 17.91 -13.60
N ILE A 209 18.74 16.92 -14.43
CA ILE A 209 17.42 16.81 -15.09
C ILE A 209 16.31 16.67 -14.03
N SER A 210 16.53 15.81 -13.04
CA SER A 210 15.63 15.64 -11.89
C SER A 210 15.39 16.97 -11.16
N SER A 211 16.42 17.81 -10.99
CA SER A 211 16.26 19.11 -10.31
C SER A 211 15.39 20.07 -11.10
N VAL A 212 15.57 20.12 -12.42
CA VAL A 212 14.77 20.99 -13.29
C VAL A 212 13.29 20.58 -13.25
N PHE A 213 13.00 19.29 -13.39
CA PHE A 213 11.64 18.78 -13.29
C PHE A 213 11.03 19.02 -11.90
N PHE A 214 11.82 18.88 -10.83
CA PHE A 214 11.35 19.20 -9.48
C PHE A 214 10.96 20.67 -9.37
N ILE A 215 11.82 21.60 -9.79
CA ILE A 215 11.56 23.04 -9.68
C ILE A 215 10.31 23.44 -10.48
N ILE A 216 10.18 22.95 -11.72
CA ILE A 216 9.01 23.23 -12.57
C ILE A 216 7.74 22.67 -11.91
N GLY A 217 7.78 21.42 -11.46
CA GLY A 217 6.62 20.79 -10.84
C GLY A 217 6.23 21.43 -9.51
N ALA A 218 7.19 21.68 -8.63
CA ALA A 218 7.00 22.39 -7.37
C ALA A 218 6.39 23.78 -7.57
N ALA A 219 6.87 24.54 -8.57
CA ALA A 219 6.35 25.86 -8.88
C ALA A 219 4.88 25.82 -9.33
N VAL A 220 4.52 24.87 -10.20
CA VAL A 220 3.13 24.77 -10.69
C VAL A 220 2.19 24.20 -9.65
N ILE A 221 2.60 23.19 -8.88
CA ILE A 221 1.80 22.67 -7.77
C ILE A 221 1.54 23.78 -6.75
N MET A 222 2.57 24.55 -6.37
CA MET A 222 2.43 25.69 -5.47
C MET A 222 1.49 26.76 -6.06
N GLN A 223 1.64 27.09 -7.33
CA GLN A 223 0.77 28.04 -8.02
C GLN A 223 -0.69 27.56 -8.03
N PHE A 224 -0.92 26.26 -8.21
CA PHE A 224 -2.25 25.66 -8.19
C PHE A 224 -2.87 25.73 -6.79
N THR A 225 -2.12 25.38 -5.74
CA THR A 225 -2.60 25.40 -4.36
C THR A 225 -2.97 26.80 -3.90
N VAL A 226 -2.18 27.81 -4.25
CA VAL A 226 -2.44 29.20 -3.86
C VAL A 226 -3.69 29.77 -4.55
N ARG A 227 -4.07 29.25 -5.72
CA ARG A 227 -5.29 29.69 -6.44
C ARG A 227 -6.57 29.06 -5.92
N GLN A 228 -6.49 27.97 -5.14
CA GLN A 228 -7.68 27.35 -4.57
C GLN A 228 -8.31 28.27 -3.51
N PRO A 229 -9.65 28.28 -3.38
CA PRO A 229 -10.31 29.08 -2.36
C PRO A 229 -9.96 28.56 -0.95
N ASN A 230 -9.41 29.43 -0.10
CA ASN A 230 -8.96 29.05 1.23
C ASN A 230 -10.14 28.82 2.20
N GLN A 231 -10.21 27.62 2.79
CA GLN A 231 -11.26 27.22 3.73
C GLN A 231 -10.79 27.19 5.20
N TRP A 232 -9.76 27.97 5.54
CA TRP A 232 -9.12 28.03 6.87
C TRP A 232 -10.05 28.16 8.10
N ARG A 233 -11.26 28.70 7.96
CA ARG A 233 -12.22 28.87 9.08
C ARG A 233 -13.00 27.60 9.43
N SER A 234 -13.17 26.68 8.48
CA SER A 234 -13.94 25.44 8.68
C SER A 234 -13.06 24.23 9.02
N LEU A 235 -11.73 24.40 9.01
CA LEU A 235 -10.79 23.31 9.26
C LEU A 235 -10.49 23.16 10.77
N PRO A 236 -10.34 21.92 11.27
CA PRO A 236 -10.00 21.68 12.67
C PRO A 236 -8.64 22.28 13.02
N ALA A 237 -8.60 23.01 14.13
CA ALA A 237 -7.37 23.62 14.65
C ALA A 237 -6.36 22.55 15.12
N SER A 238 -6.88 21.48 15.71
CA SER A 238 -6.18 20.28 16.18
C SER A 238 -7.09 19.08 15.92
N THR A 239 -6.48 17.95 15.58
CA THR A 239 -7.16 16.66 15.42
C THR A 239 -6.85 15.78 16.65
N ASN A 240 -6.32 14.58 16.45
CA ASN A 240 -6.03 13.57 17.48
C ASN A 240 -4.52 13.46 17.76
N PHE A 241 -4.18 12.90 18.93
CA PHE A 241 -2.79 12.65 19.33
C PHE A 241 -2.06 11.73 18.32
N THR A 242 -2.71 10.64 17.89
CA THR A 242 -2.20 9.72 16.87
C THR A 242 -1.92 10.41 15.54
N GLY A 243 -2.84 11.24 15.08
CA GLY A 243 -2.70 12.01 13.83
C GLY A 243 -1.54 13.01 13.91
N THR A 244 -1.36 13.64 15.08
CA THR A 244 -0.23 14.53 15.34
C THR A 244 1.11 13.78 15.30
N ILE A 245 1.19 12.56 15.83
CA ILE A 245 2.41 11.73 15.75
C ILE A 245 2.72 11.34 14.30
N MET A 246 1.71 10.93 13.53
CA MET A 246 1.88 10.62 12.10
C MET A 246 2.34 11.86 11.33
N MET A 247 1.78 13.04 11.64
CA MET A 247 2.20 14.31 11.07
C MET A 247 3.66 14.64 11.41
N ILE A 248 4.10 14.42 12.66
CA ILE A 248 5.51 14.57 13.04
C ILE A 248 6.39 13.65 12.20
N GLY A 249 5.98 12.38 12.02
CA GLY A 249 6.68 11.42 11.17
C GLY A 249 6.83 11.86 9.71
N MET A 250 5.73 12.27 9.11
CA MET A 250 5.71 12.77 7.72
C MET A 250 6.52 14.05 7.56
N SER A 251 6.47 14.94 8.54
CA SER A 251 7.26 16.16 8.55
C SER A 251 8.75 15.87 8.72
N MET A 252 9.12 14.96 9.64
CA MET A 252 10.51 14.51 9.82
C MET A 252 11.08 13.88 8.54
N TYR A 253 10.27 13.08 7.83
CA TYR A 253 10.63 12.54 6.51
C TYR A 253 10.79 13.64 5.46
N SER A 254 9.92 14.66 5.47
CA SER A 254 9.96 15.75 4.49
C SER A 254 11.14 16.69 4.72
N PHE A 255 11.49 16.97 5.97
CA PHE A 255 12.67 17.75 6.38
C PHE A 255 13.97 16.94 6.36
N GLU A 256 14.01 15.85 5.60
CA GLU A 256 15.23 15.08 5.39
C GLU A 256 16.32 15.95 4.74
N GLY A 257 17.58 15.72 5.12
CA GLY A 257 18.74 15.96 4.26
C GLY A 257 20.05 15.43 4.86
N GLN A 258 19.96 14.69 5.97
CA GLN A 258 21.03 14.48 6.95
C GLN A 258 22.20 13.68 6.35
N THR A 259 21.91 12.74 5.46
CA THR A 259 22.92 11.89 4.81
C THR A 259 23.78 12.66 3.80
N MET A 260 23.23 13.74 3.22
CA MET A 260 23.91 14.55 2.20
C MET A 260 24.67 15.74 2.79
N ILE A 261 24.45 16.08 4.06
CA ILE A 261 25.08 17.24 4.71
C ILE A 261 26.61 17.08 4.79
N LEU A 262 27.10 15.94 5.29
CA LEU A 262 28.53 15.69 5.40
C LEU A 262 29.22 15.59 4.02
N PRO A 263 28.68 14.85 3.03
CA PRO A 263 29.25 14.85 1.67
C PRO A 263 29.30 16.24 1.01
N VAL A 264 28.27 17.07 1.18
CA VAL A 264 28.23 18.43 0.63
C VAL A 264 29.23 19.34 1.34
N GLU A 265 29.34 19.26 2.67
CA GLU A 265 30.33 20.00 3.44
C GLU A 265 31.76 19.60 3.06
N ASN A 266 32.00 18.30 2.86
CA ASN A 266 33.31 17.78 2.46
C ASN A 266 33.79 18.37 1.12
N LYS A 267 32.88 18.68 0.21
CA LYS A 267 33.16 19.23 -1.14
C LYS A 267 33.11 20.76 -1.21
N LEU A 268 32.82 21.45 -0.11
CA LEU A 268 32.74 22.91 -0.10
C LEU A 268 34.14 23.54 -0.13
N GLU A 269 34.32 24.59 -0.93
CA GLU A 269 35.58 25.35 -1.02
C GLU A 269 36.04 25.88 0.35
N THR A 270 35.09 26.40 1.13
CA THR A 270 35.30 26.94 2.47
C THR A 270 34.34 26.26 3.47
N PRO A 271 34.75 25.17 4.16
CA PRO A 271 33.88 24.42 5.06
C PRO A 271 33.31 25.28 6.21
N GLU A 272 34.05 26.29 6.68
CA GLU A 272 33.58 27.19 7.74
C GLU A 272 32.41 28.08 7.29
N ALA A 273 32.30 28.38 5.99
CA ALA A 273 31.16 29.09 5.42
C ALA A 273 29.87 28.25 5.41
N PHE A 274 29.96 26.95 5.66
CA PHE A 274 28.78 26.07 5.77
C PHE A 274 27.91 26.43 6.99
N LEU A 275 28.56 26.73 8.13
CA LEU A 275 27.92 27.02 9.42
C LEU A 275 27.78 28.51 9.74
N ALA A 276 28.31 29.40 8.90
CA ALA A 276 28.17 30.84 9.08
C ALA A 276 26.68 31.24 9.17
N PRO A 277 26.32 32.37 9.82
CA PRO A 277 24.92 32.79 9.97
C PRO A 277 24.14 32.91 8.64
N ASN A 278 24.79 33.40 7.59
CA ASN A 278 24.29 33.42 6.21
C ASN A 278 24.97 32.34 5.34
N GLY A 279 25.36 31.24 5.98
CA GLY A 279 26.06 30.12 5.36
C GLY A 279 25.13 29.20 4.61
N VAL A 280 25.70 28.11 4.10
CA VAL A 280 24.98 27.13 3.27
C VAL A 280 23.85 26.45 4.06
N LEU A 281 24.10 26.03 5.30
CA LEU A 281 23.12 25.28 6.09
C LEU A 281 21.91 26.12 6.54
N PRO A 282 22.08 27.29 7.19
CA PRO A 282 20.92 28.10 7.61
C PRO A 282 20.09 28.58 6.43
N THR A 283 20.74 29.01 5.34
CA THR A 283 20.04 29.47 4.12
C THR A 283 19.19 28.35 3.52
N THR A 284 19.76 27.14 3.40
CA THR A 284 19.02 25.98 2.87
C THR A 284 17.82 25.62 3.75
N MET A 285 18.02 25.55 5.07
CA MET A 285 16.96 25.21 6.01
C MET A 285 15.82 26.22 6.01
N ILE A 286 16.12 27.52 5.93
CA ILE A 286 15.10 28.57 5.82
C ILE A 286 14.30 28.42 4.53
N ILE A 287 14.97 28.26 3.38
CA ILE A 287 14.31 28.08 2.08
C ILE A 287 13.38 26.86 2.09
N CYS A 288 13.88 25.72 2.56
CA CYS A 288 13.09 24.48 2.63
C CYS A 288 11.91 24.62 3.59
N THR A 289 12.11 25.22 4.77
CA THR A 289 11.04 25.43 5.76
C THR A 289 9.96 26.36 5.22
N CYS A 290 10.32 27.49 4.63
CA CYS A 290 9.33 28.40 4.04
C CYS A 290 8.52 27.71 2.94
N PHE A 291 9.16 26.97 2.04
CA PHE A 291 8.48 26.28 0.95
C PHE A 291 7.58 25.14 1.46
N MET A 292 8.09 24.28 2.34
CA MET A 292 7.36 23.13 2.90
C MET A 292 6.17 23.57 3.75
N THR A 293 6.35 24.57 4.61
CA THR A 293 5.25 25.15 5.40
C THR A 293 4.22 25.82 4.50
N ALA A 294 4.63 26.55 3.46
CA ALA A 294 3.69 27.13 2.50
C ALA A 294 2.91 26.05 1.75
N LEU A 295 3.59 24.99 1.30
CA LEU A 295 2.95 23.89 0.58
C LEU A 295 1.96 23.16 1.48
N GLY A 296 2.33 22.86 2.73
CA GLY A 296 1.46 22.25 3.73
C GLY A 296 0.24 23.12 4.06
N PHE A 297 0.46 24.41 4.32
CA PHE A 297 -0.61 25.37 4.65
C PHE A 297 -1.59 25.53 3.48
N TYR A 298 -1.12 25.97 2.31
CA TYR A 298 -2.00 26.24 1.16
C TYR A 298 -2.59 24.95 0.59
N GLY A 299 -1.85 23.84 0.62
CA GLY A 299 -2.36 22.54 0.21
C GLY A 299 -3.52 22.09 1.11
N TYR A 300 -3.38 22.18 2.43
CA TYR A 300 -4.45 21.77 3.33
C TYR A 300 -5.64 22.75 3.30
N THR A 301 -5.40 24.07 3.26
CA THR A 301 -6.49 25.06 3.20
C THR A 301 -7.28 25.04 1.89
N GLY A 302 -6.67 24.58 0.80
CA GLY A 302 -7.32 24.47 -0.51
C GLY A 302 -8.19 23.22 -0.66
N PHE A 303 -7.76 22.07 -0.14
CA PHE A 303 -8.45 20.78 -0.33
C PHE A 303 -9.21 20.27 0.90
N GLY A 304 -8.87 20.74 2.10
CA GLY A 304 -9.47 20.29 3.36
C GLY A 304 -9.44 18.77 3.50
N ASP A 305 -10.58 18.18 3.83
CA ASP A 305 -10.69 16.73 4.08
C ASP A 305 -10.55 15.87 2.83
N LYS A 306 -10.68 16.46 1.63
CA LYS A 306 -10.56 15.76 0.35
C LYS A 306 -9.12 15.62 -0.15
N ILE A 307 -8.13 16.07 0.63
CA ILE A 307 -6.72 15.88 0.28
C ILE A 307 -6.36 14.39 0.26
N ALA A 308 -5.74 13.95 -0.84
CA ALA A 308 -5.20 12.62 -1.00
C ALA A 308 -3.79 12.53 -0.39
N PRO A 309 -3.20 11.33 -0.23
CA PRO A 309 -1.87 11.16 0.38
C PRO A 309 -0.75 11.98 -0.28
N THR A 310 -0.89 12.25 -1.58
CA THR A 310 0.01 13.11 -2.34
C THR A 310 -0.80 14.19 -3.07
N ILE A 311 -0.40 15.45 -2.94
CA ILE A 311 -1.15 16.56 -3.55
C ILE A 311 -1.17 16.51 -5.08
N THR A 312 -0.22 15.82 -5.69
CA THR A 312 -0.15 15.63 -7.14
C THR A 312 -1.34 14.84 -7.68
N THR A 313 -1.97 13.99 -6.86
CA THR A 313 -3.18 13.26 -7.28
C THR A 313 -4.47 14.07 -7.16
N ASN A 314 -4.47 15.13 -6.34
CA ASN A 314 -5.59 16.09 -6.23
C ASN A 314 -5.69 17.07 -7.41
N VAL A 315 -4.65 17.17 -8.25
CA VAL A 315 -4.63 18.11 -9.38
C VAL A 315 -5.42 17.55 -10.56
N PRO A 316 -6.14 18.39 -11.34
CA PRO A 316 -6.89 17.94 -12.52
C PRO A 316 -6.04 17.14 -13.51
N LYS A 317 -6.65 16.13 -14.13
CA LYS A 317 -6.00 15.23 -15.10
C LYS A 317 -5.82 15.84 -16.50
N GLU A 318 -6.12 17.13 -16.68
CA GLU A 318 -6.18 17.78 -17.99
C GLU A 318 -5.02 18.76 -18.25
N GLY A 319 -4.52 18.76 -19.50
CA GLY A 319 -3.57 19.75 -20.00
C GLY A 319 -2.22 19.79 -19.28
N LEU A 320 -1.82 20.99 -18.86
CA LEU A 320 -0.51 21.29 -18.29
C LEU A 320 -0.22 20.53 -16.98
N TYR A 321 -1.24 20.29 -16.16
CA TYR A 321 -1.09 19.60 -14.87
C TYR A 321 -0.76 18.11 -15.04
N SER A 322 -1.36 17.45 -16.04
CA SER A 322 -1.06 16.05 -16.37
C SER A 322 0.40 15.89 -16.80
N THR A 323 0.89 16.78 -17.68
CA THR A 323 2.29 16.82 -18.11
C THR A 323 3.25 16.99 -16.92
N ILE A 324 2.88 17.82 -15.95
CA ILE A 324 3.71 18.07 -14.77
C ILE A 324 3.71 16.90 -13.81
N ASN A 325 2.58 16.21 -13.64
CA ASN A 325 2.56 14.95 -12.91
C ASN A 325 3.51 13.93 -13.54
N VAL A 326 3.56 13.85 -14.89
CA VAL A 326 4.55 13.01 -15.59
C VAL A 326 5.98 13.46 -15.32
N PHE A 327 6.27 14.77 -15.33
CA PHE A 327 7.60 15.28 -14.98
C PHE A 327 8.00 14.98 -13.53
N LEU A 328 7.07 15.05 -12.58
CA LEU A 328 7.31 14.70 -11.18
C LEU A 328 7.54 13.19 -11.01
N MET A 329 6.85 12.33 -11.77
CA MET A 329 7.12 10.89 -11.80
C MET A 329 8.53 10.60 -12.37
N LEU A 330 8.90 11.23 -13.49
CA LEU A 330 10.25 11.10 -14.07
C LEU A 330 11.32 11.62 -13.11
N GLN A 331 11.05 12.75 -12.45
CA GLN A 331 11.92 13.33 -11.43
C GLN A 331 12.15 12.37 -10.27
N SER A 332 11.10 11.73 -9.76
CA SER A 332 11.17 10.72 -8.69
C SER A 332 11.94 9.48 -9.13
N MET A 333 11.76 9.02 -10.38
CA MET A 333 12.48 7.88 -10.95
C MET A 333 14.00 8.13 -11.04
N LEU A 334 14.39 9.31 -11.52
CA LEU A 334 15.79 9.74 -11.54
C LEU A 334 16.32 9.96 -10.10
N GLY A 335 15.49 10.50 -9.21
CA GLY A 335 15.78 10.67 -7.79
C GLY A 335 16.10 9.35 -7.08
N HIS A 336 15.34 8.30 -7.37
CA HIS A 336 15.57 6.96 -6.84
C HIS A 336 16.98 6.43 -7.20
N SER A 337 17.44 6.68 -8.42
CA SER A 337 18.78 6.24 -8.86
C SER A 337 19.91 6.94 -8.08
N ILE A 338 19.71 8.22 -7.73
CA ILE A 338 20.65 9.01 -6.94
C ILE A 338 20.66 8.53 -5.48
N ALA A 339 19.48 8.31 -4.92
CA ALA A 339 19.30 7.75 -3.58
C ALA A 339 20.00 6.38 -3.43
N MET A 340 19.84 5.50 -4.42
CA MET A 340 20.50 4.19 -4.45
C MET A 340 22.02 4.27 -4.62
N TYR A 341 22.52 5.28 -5.32
CA TYR A 341 23.97 5.50 -5.46
C TYR A 341 24.66 5.62 -4.09
N VAL A 342 24.04 6.30 -3.11
CA VAL A 342 24.57 6.43 -1.74
C VAL A 342 24.68 5.06 -1.06
N VAL A 343 23.67 4.20 -1.21
CA VAL A 343 23.70 2.81 -0.69
C VAL A 343 24.85 2.03 -1.32
N PHE A 344 24.99 2.13 -2.64
CA PHE A 344 26.02 1.42 -3.37
C PHE A 344 27.40 1.88 -2.94
N ASP A 345 27.67 3.18 -2.91
CA ASP A 345 28.98 3.71 -2.52
C ASP A 345 29.36 3.28 -1.09
N MET A 346 28.40 3.35 -0.15
CA MET A 346 28.63 3.01 1.26
C MET A 346 28.94 1.52 1.50
N PHE A 347 28.26 0.60 0.81
CA PHE A 347 28.37 -0.84 1.10
C PHE A 347 29.17 -1.64 0.07
N PHE A 348 29.32 -1.14 -1.15
CA PHE A 348 29.92 -1.90 -2.25
C PHE A 348 31.37 -2.29 -1.97
N ASN A 349 32.18 -1.37 -1.44
CA ASN A 349 33.60 -1.64 -1.14
C ASN A 349 33.77 -2.77 -0.10
N GLY A 350 32.92 -2.78 0.94
CA GLY A 350 32.92 -3.81 1.97
C GLY A 350 32.45 -5.16 1.44
N PHE A 351 31.38 -5.16 0.64
CA PHE A 351 30.82 -6.35 0.01
C PHE A 351 31.78 -6.97 -0.99
N ARG A 352 32.29 -6.17 -1.95
CA ARG A 352 33.22 -6.61 -3.00
C ARG A 352 34.45 -7.29 -2.43
N ARG A 353 35.07 -6.73 -1.39
CA ARG A 353 36.25 -7.33 -0.74
C ARG A 353 35.95 -8.72 -0.18
N LYS A 354 34.84 -8.89 0.54
CA LYS A 354 34.45 -10.19 1.12
C LYS A 354 33.99 -11.19 0.05
N PHE A 355 33.25 -10.73 -0.93
CA PHE A 355 32.70 -11.56 -2.00
C PHE A 355 33.79 -12.06 -2.95
N SER A 356 34.70 -11.18 -3.40
CA SER A 356 35.84 -11.58 -4.24
C SER A 356 36.83 -12.49 -3.51
N ALA A 357 36.94 -12.39 -2.17
CA ALA A 357 37.74 -13.32 -1.38
C ALA A 357 37.11 -14.72 -1.27
N ARG A 358 35.78 -14.82 -1.31
CA ARG A 358 35.04 -16.10 -1.23
C ARG A 358 34.79 -16.74 -2.59
N PHE A 359 34.57 -15.93 -3.63
CA PHE A 359 34.28 -16.35 -4.99
C PHE A 359 35.22 -15.66 -5.98
N PRO A 360 36.48 -16.13 -6.12
CA PRO A 360 37.47 -15.49 -6.99
C PRO A 360 37.15 -15.62 -8.48
N ASN A 361 36.36 -16.63 -8.88
CA ASN A 361 36.05 -16.93 -10.28
C ASN A 361 34.85 -16.13 -10.85
N CYS A 362 34.14 -15.35 -10.03
CA CYS A 362 33.00 -14.57 -10.52
C CYS A 362 33.47 -13.27 -11.21
N PRO A 363 32.95 -12.95 -12.42
CA PRO A 363 33.33 -11.73 -13.12
C PRO A 363 32.88 -10.49 -12.32
N LYS A 364 33.78 -9.52 -12.18
CA LYS A 364 33.57 -8.28 -11.37
C LYS A 364 32.32 -7.51 -11.78
N PHE A 365 32.00 -7.51 -13.08
CA PHE A 365 30.80 -6.86 -13.62
C PHE A 365 29.51 -7.50 -13.09
N LEU A 366 29.44 -8.84 -13.04
CA LEU A 366 28.26 -9.55 -12.55
C LEU A 366 28.02 -9.30 -11.06
N VAL A 367 29.09 -9.18 -10.28
CA VAL A 367 29.02 -8.85 -8.84
C VAL A 367 28.48 -7.44 -8.64
N ASP A 368 28.93 -6.45 -9.42
CA ASP A 368 28.42 -5.06 -9.34
C ASP A 368 26.95 -4.96 -9.77
N LYS A 369 26.59 -5.48 -10.95
CA LYS A 369 25.20 -5.46 -11.41
C LYS A 369 24.26 -6.25 -10.50
N GLY A 370 24.68 -7.45 -10.07
CA GLY A 370 23.90 -8.29 -9.16
C GLY A 370 23.65 -7.61 -7.81
N PHE A 371 24.65 -6.93 -7.25
CA PHE A 371 24.51 -6.18 -6.01
C PHE A 371 23.49 -5.03 -6.14
N ARG A 372 23.49 -4.33 -7.27
CA ARG A 372 22.54 -3.24 -7.55
C ARG A 372 21.12 -3.77 -7.71
N VAL A 373 20.94 -4.81 -8.51
CA VAL A 373 19.63 -5.47 -8.70
C VAL A 373 19.08 -5.95 -7.37
N PHE A 374 19.91 -6.56 -6.51
CA PHE A 374 19.49 -7.04 -5.19
C PHE A 374 18.84 -5.93 -4.34
N TRP A 375 19.49 -4.77 -4.20
CA TRP A 375 18.93 -3.68 -3.37
C TRP A 375 17.71 -3.02 -3.98
N VAL A 376 17.66 -2.87 -5.31
CA VAL A 376 16.45 -2.37 -6.00
C VAL A 376 15.28 -3.33 -5.75
N MET A 377 15.51 -4.64 -5.83
CA MET A 377 14.49 -5.65 -5.51
C MET A 377 14.02 -5.57 -4.06
N VAL A 378 14.92 -5.35 -3.10
CA VAL A 378 14.55 -5.15 -1.68
C VAL A 378 13.60 -3.96 -1.52
N THR A 379 13.88 -2.82 -2.17
CA THR A 379 12.99 -1.65 -2.08
C THR A 379 11.66 -1.85 -2.79
N TYR A 380 11.65 -2.60 -3.88
CA TYR A 380 10.42 -3.00 -4.55
C TYR A 380 9.57 -3.93 -3.66
N SER A 381 10.19 -4.93 -3.02
CA SER A 381 9.49 -5.80 -2.06
C SER A 381 8.89 -5.01 -0.90
N MET A 382 9.61 -4.02 -0.36
CA MET A 382 9.08 -3.13 0.68
C MET A 382 7.87 -2.32 0.19
N ALA A 383 7.92 -1.79 -1.04
CA ALA A 383 6.79 -1.06 -1.64
C ALA A 383 5.56 -1.94 -1.86
N VAL A 384 5.73 -3.19 -2.29
CA VAL A 384 4.61 -4.14 -2.50
C VAL A 384 4.01 -4.63 -1.18
N LEU A 385 4.84 -4.85 -0.16
CA LEU A 385 4.36 -5.30 1.16
C LEU A 385 3.49 -4.26 1.86
N ILE A 386 3.80 -2.97 1.68
CA ILE A 386 3.05 -1.85 2.30
C ILE A 386 2.70 -0.82 1.20
N PRO A 387 1.68 -1.08 0.36
CA PRO A 387 1.34 -0.21 -0.77
C PRO A 387 0.48 0.98 -0.36
N LYS A 388 0.80 1.60 0.78
CA LYS A 388 0.11 2.78 1.34
C LYS A 388 1.14 3.85 1.68
N LEU A 389 1.17 4.91 0.87
CA LEU A 389 2.07 6.05 1.07
C LEU A 389 1.91 6.70 2.45
N GLU A 390 0.67 6.86 2.90
CA GLU A 390 0.31 7.46 4.18
C GLU A 390 0.84 6.71 5.41
N ILE A 391 1.18 5.42 5.27
CA ILE A 391 1.77 4.60 6.33
C ILE A 391 3.29 4.54 6.18
N MET A 392 3.77 4.39 4.95
CA MET A 392 5.20 4.19 4.68
C MET A 392 6.04 5.44 5.02
N ILE A 393 5.55 6.63 4.68
CA ILE A 393 6.25 7.90 4.94
C ILE A 393 6.48 8.13 6.45
N PRO A 394 5.44 8.13 7.32
CA PRO A 394 5.66 8.35 8.75
C PRO A 394 6.45 7.23 9.41
N LEU A 395 6.32 5.97 8.94
CA LEU A 395 7.12 4.86 9.45
C LEU A 395 8.61 5.10 9.26
N VAL A 396 9.04 5.45 8.03
CA VAL A 396 10.45 5.72 7.71
C VAL A 396 10.97 6.96 8.44
N GLY A 397 10.14 8.01 8.48
CA GLY A 397 10.44 9.29 9.14
C GLY A 397 10.65 9.17 10.64
N VAL A 398 9.69 8.57 11.36
CA VAL A 398 9.78 8.42 12.82
C VAL A 398 10.87 7.45 13.24
N THR A 399 11.08 6.35 12.51
CA THR A 399 12.05 5.33 12.94
C THR A 399 13.47 5.79 12.62
N SER A 400 13.88 5.63 11.37
CA SER A 400 15.24 5.92 10.92
C SER A 400 15.53 7.41 10.77
N GLY A 401 14.55 8.22 10.36
CA GLY A 401 14.72 9.67 10.22
C GLY A 401 15.00 10.37 11.55
N THR A 402 14.18 10.09 12.58
CA THR A 402 14.38 10.64 13.93
C THR A 402 15.70 10.18 14.55
N LEU A 403 16.13 8.94 14.34
CA LEU A 403 17.45 8.47 14.82
C LEU A 403 18.59 9.30 14.22
N CYS A 404 18.56 9.52 12.90
CA CYS A 404 19.57 10.29 12.18
C CYS A 404 19.55 11.79 12.49
N ALA A 405 18.38 12.36 12.75
CA ALA A 405 18.19 13.78 12.98
C ALA A 405 18.35 14.21 14.45
N LEU A 406 17.75 13.46 15.39
CA LEU A 406 17.60 13.88 16.79
C LEU A 406 18.42 13.05 17.77
N VAL A 407 18.81 11.82 17.43
CA VAL A 407 19.50 10.93 18.36
C VAL A 407 21.00 10.92 18.12
N TYR A 408 21.44 10.65 16.89
CA TYR A 408 22.88 10.55 16.59
C TYR A 408 23.64 11.87 16.74
N PRO A 409 23.17 13.03 16.23
CA PRO A 409 23.95 14.25 16.33
C PRO A 409 24.24 14.73 17.76
N PRO A 410 23.27 14.77 18.69
CA PRO A 410 23.56 15.17 20.08
C PRO A 410 24.49 14.19 20.79
N ILE A 411 24.38 12.89 20.52
CA ILE A 411 25.30 11.87 21.07
C ILE A 411 26.72 12.14 20.58
N PHE A 412 26.91 12.38 19.28
CA PHE A 412 28.24 12.65 18.73
C PHE A 412 28.85 13.94 19.22
N GLU A 413 28.05 15.01 19.39
CA GLU A 413 28.54 16.27 19.96
C GLU A 413 29.01 16.08 21.41
N MET A 414 28.20 15.41 22.24
CA MET A 414 28.55 15.16 23.65
C MET A 414 29.84 14.36 23.78
N ILE A 415 30.04 13.33 22.95
CA ILE A 415 31.26 12.51 22.99
C ILE A 415 32.47 13.31 22.50
N THR A 416 32.31 14.05 21.41
CA THR A 416 33.39 14.79 20.75
C THR A 416 33.94 15.90 21.64
N PHE A 417 33.05 16.72 22.21
CA PHE A 417 33.45 17.91 22.95
C PHE A 417 33.55 17.68 24.46
N TRP A 418 33.45 16.43 24.93
CA TRP A 418 33.49 16.08 26.35
C TRP A 418 34.73 16.63 27.06
N THR A 419 35.91 16.48 26.45
CA THR A 419 37.19 16.97 26.98
C THR A 419 37.24 18.50 26.98
N ASP A 420 36.79 19.10 25.88
CA ASP A 420 36.88 20.54 25.64
C ASP A 420 35.94 21.30 26.59
N TRP A 421 34.73 20.78 26.82
CA TRP A 421 33.77 21.36 27.77
C TRP A 421 34.23 21.25 29.22
N LYS A 422 35.11 20.31 29.57
CA LYS A 422 35.69 20.25 30.92
C LYS A 422 36.72 21.36 31.16
N GLY A 423 37.42 21.80 30.12
CA GLY A 423 38.47 22.82 30.22
C GLY A 423 37.99 24.25 29.94
N LEU A 424 37.02 24.43 29.03
CA LEU A 424 36.65 25.75 28.49
C LEU A 424 35.35 26.34 29.05
N LEU A 425 34.43 25.52 29.58
CA LEU A 425 33.09 25.96 29.99
C LEU A 425 32.90 25.93 31.51
N THR A 426 32.08 26.86 32.01
CA THR A 426 31.65 26.86 33.40
C THR A 426 30.75 25.65 33.68
N TYR A 427 30.75 25.13 34.91
CA TYR A 427 29.92 23.97 35.31
C TYR A 427 28.44 24.12 34.90
N ARG A 428 27.86 25.32 35.08
CA ARG A 428 26.45 25.60 34.71
C ARG A 428 26.21 25.51 33.20
N GLU A 429 27.09 26.07 32.39
CA GLU A 429 26.95 26.06 30.93
C GLU A 429 27.12 24.65 30.35
N ARG A 430 28.06 23.88 30.89
CA ARG A 430 28.24 22.47 30.54
C ARG A 430 26.99 21.65 30.84
N MET A 431 26.43 21.79 32.05
CA MET A 431 25.22 21.07 32.43
C MET A 431 24.02 21.47 31.60
N CYS A 432 23.89 22.76 31.24
CA CYS A 432 22.84 23.25 30.36
C CYS A 432 22.90 22.61 28.97
N LYS A 433 24.09 22.56 28.35
CA LYS A 433 24.26 21.91 27.03
C LYS A 433 23.97 20.42 27.07
N ILE A 434 24.46 19.71 28.09
CA ILE A 434 24.17 18.28 28.26
C ILE A 434 22.68 18.06 28.45
N ALA A 435 22.02 18.86 29.29
CA ALA A 435 20.58 18.76 29.54
C ALA A 435 19.77 18.99 28.25
N LEU A 436 20.16 19.98 27.43
CA LEU A 436 19.52 20.24 26.14
C LEU A 436 19.72 19.06 25.17
N ASN A 437 20.93 18.52 25.06
CA ASN A 437 21.19 17.35 24.21
C ASN A 437 20.42 16.11 24.68
N CYS A 438 20.35 15.87 26.00
CA CYS A 438 19.53 14.81 26.57
C CYS A 438 18.03 15.03 26.29
N PHE A 439 17.55 16.27 26.39
CA PHE A 439 16.15 16.61 26.07
C PHE A 439 15.82 16.29 24.61
N VAL A 440 16.66 16.69 23.65
CA VAL A 440 16.46 16.38 22.22
C VAL A 440 16.44 14.87 21.97
N ILE A 441 17.34 14.11 22.61
CA ILE A 441 17.37 12.65 22.52
C ILE A 441 16.07 12.03 23.09
N CYS A 442 15.60 12.51 24.24
CA CYS A 442 14.35 12.04 24.86
C CYS A 442 13.14 12.31 23.98
N VAL A 443 13.07 13.50 23.34
CA VAL A 443 12.02 13.83 22.36
C VAL A 443 12.07 12.86 21.18
N GLY A 444 13.26 12.53 20.68
CA GLY A 444 13.44 11.55 19.60
C GLY A 444 12.94 10.15 19.97
N PHE A 445 13.31 9.63 21.14
CA PHE A 445 12.83 8.32 21.60
C PHE A 445 11.34 8.33 21.91
N PHE A 446 10.80 9.43 22.44
CA PHE A 446 9.36 9.59 22.67
C PHE A 446 8.58 9.51 21.35
N ALA A 447 9.04 10.20 20.30
CA ALA A 447 8.41 10.12 18.98
C ALA A 447 8.41 8.68 18.42
N ILE A 448 9.52 7.96 18.59
CA ILE A 448 9.63 6.55 18.19
C ILE A 448 8.66 5.67 18.98
N ALA A 449 8.68 5.77 20.32
CA ALA A 449 7.82 4.96 21.18
C ALA A 449 6.33 5.19 20.91
N ALA A 450 5.94 6.45 20.68
CA ALA A 450 4.56 6.84 20.45
C ALA A 450 3.95 6.18 19.20
N VAL A 451 4.73 5.95 18.15
CA VAL A 451 4.28 5.22 16.95
C VAL A 451 4.05 3.73 17.24
N TYR A 452 4.93 3.10 18.04
CA TYR A 452 4.82 1.67 18.34
C TYR A 452 3.75 1.35 19.37
N THR A 453 3.41 2.27 20.28
CA THR A 453 2.33 2.07 21.25
C THR A 453 0.94 2.17 20.60
N ASP A 454 0.83 2.82 19.45
CA ASP A 454 -0.46 3.13 18.80
C ASP A 454 -0.68 2.38 17.48
N SER A 455 0.23 1.49 17.08
CA SER A 455 0.14 0.70 15.84
C SER A 455 -1.02 -0.32 15.78
N ASN A 456 -1.92 -0.32 16.76
CA ASN A 456 -3.20 -1.05 16.74
C ASN A 456 -4.38 -0.19 16.25
N VAL A 457 -4.15 1.06 15.86
CA VAL A 457 -5.21 1.93 15.34
C VAL A 457 -5.26 1.84 13.82
N GLU A 458 -6.24 1.09 13.34
CA GLU A 458 -6.68 1.10 11.95
C GLU A 458 -7.18 2.51 11.62
N ILE A 459 -6.51 3.21 10.70
CA ILE A 459 -6.86 4.57 10.27
C ILE A 459 -8.21 4.50 9.55
N VAL A 460 -9.28 4.86 10.26
CA VAL A 460 -10.61 4.97 9.67
C VAL A 460 -10.70 6.31 8.94
N PRO A 461 -11.22 6.36 7.69
CA PRO A 461 -11.48 7.63 7.00
C PRO A 461 -12.41 8.53 7.82
N GLU A 462 -12.15 9.85 7.88
CA GLU A 462 -13.10 10.80 8.51
C GLU A 462 -14.41 10.88 7.71
N GLY A 463 -15.55 10.82 8.41
CA GLY A 463 -16.88 10.64 7.84
C GLY A 463 -17.40 9.20 7.87
N CYS A 464 -16.72 8.32 8.62
CA CYS A 464 -17.13 6.94 8.82
C CYS A 464 -17.85 6.71 10.14
N ASP A 465 -19.17 6.70 10.06
CA ASP A 465 -20.01 6.43 11.22
C ASP A 465 -19.98 4.93 11.54
N CYS A 466 -20.10 4.08 10.51
CA CYS A 466 -19.95 2.63 10.65
C CYS A 466 -19.16 1.96 9.52
N ARG A 467 -18.66 0.75 9.79
CA ARG A 467 -18.01 -0.12 8.79
C ARG A 467 -18.96 -1.22 8.33
N ASP A 468 -19.01 -1.47 7.03
CA ASP A 468 -19.73 -2.61 6.48
C ASP A 468 -18.95 -3.92 6.63
N TRP A 469 -19.52 -5.01 6.10
CA TRP A 469 -18.92 -6.35 6.16
C TRP A 469 -17.53 -6.45 5.50
N TYR A 470 -17.26 -5.62 4.49
CA TYR A 470 -16.01 -5.63 3.73
C TYR A 470 -15.01 -4.57 4.22
N GLY A 471 -15.35 -3.85 5.30
CA GLY A 471 -14.52 -2.76 5.82
C GLY A 471 -14.69 -1.45 5.06
N ALA A 472 -15.67 -1.35 4.16
CA ALA A 472 -16.01 -0.10 3.52
C ALA A 472 -16.86 0.77 4.45
N CYS A 473 -16.81 2.06 4.18
CA CYS A 473 -17.31 3.08 5.07
C CYS A 473 -18.79 3.44 4.79
N ARG A 474 -19.60 3.57 5.84
CA ARG A 474 -21.04 3.86 5.76
C ARG A 474 -21.43 5.02 6.68
N ARG A 475 -22.47 5.76 6.29
CA ARG A 475 -23.00 6.90 7.04
C ARG A 475 -24.13 6.50 7.97
N GLU A 476 -24.34 7.27 9.03
CA GLU A 476 -25.44 7.08 9.98
C GLU A 476 -26.80 7.08 9.26
N GLY A 477 -27.66 6.11 9.62
CA GLY A 477 -28.98 5.93 9.03
C GLY A 477 -28.99 5.12 7.72
N GLU A 478 -27.82 4.81 7.15
CA GLU A 478 -27.74 3.97 5.95
C GLU A 478 -28.12 2.53 6.26
N LYS A 479 -29.07 1.99 5.50
CA LYS A 479 -29.56 0.60 5.61
C LYS A 479 -29.43 -0.09 4.25
N TRP A 480 -28.77 -1.23 4.22
CA TRP A 480 -28.54 -1.98 2.99
C TRP A 480 -28.71 -3.48 3.18
N ILE A 481 -28.82 -4.18 2.05
CA ILE A 481 -28.91 -5.64 1.97
C ILE A 481 -27.64 -6.14 1.31
N ASP A 482 -26.96 -7.06 1.97
CA ASP A 482 -25.73 -7.70 1.52
C ASP A 482 -25.98 -9.17 1.15
N ASP A 483 -25.39 -9.64 0.06
CA ASP A 483 -25.67 -10.95 -0.57
C ASP A 483 -27.18 -11.29 -0.69
N GLU A 484 -28.01 -10.28 -0.97
CA GLU A 484 -29.48 -10.38 -1.11
C GLU A 484 -30.23 -10.90 0.14
N THR A 485 -29.54 -11.08 1.27
CA THR A 485 -30.12 -11.73 2.45
C THR A 485 -29.77 -11.03 3.75
N TRP A 486 -28.58 -10.46 3.92
CA TRP A 486 -28.16 -9.91 5.21
C TRP A 486 -28.46 -8.42 5.29
N VAL A 487 -29.31 -8.01 6.23
CA VAL A 487 -29.70 -6.60 6.39
C VAL A 487 -28.86 -5.95 7.48
N TYR A 488 -28.11 -4.92 7.10
CA TYR A 488 -27.30 -4.13 8.01
C TYR A 488 -27.81 -2.69 8.08
N GLN A 489 -27.58 -2.05 9.21
CA GLN A 489 -27.88 -0.63 9.42
C GLN A 489 -26.76 0.02 10.23
N CYS A 490 -26.37 1.22 9.80
CA CYS A 490 -25.46 2.04 10.57
C CYS A 490 -26.22 2.91 11.58
N ASN A 491 -26.01 2.65 12.87
CA ASN A 491 -26.69 3.32 13.99
C ASN A 491 -25.73 4.06 14.95
N ARG A 492 -24.42 4.00 14.71
CA ARG A 492 -23.40 4.56 15.61
C ARG A 492 -22.49 5.50 14.83
N GLN A 493 -21.92 6.49 15.51
CA GLN A 493 -21.00 7.49 14.93
C GLN A 493 -19.53 7.22 15.33
N ASP A 494 -19.24 6.11 16.00
CA ASP A 494 -17.93 5.84 16.61
C ASP A 494 -16.98 5.03 15.69
N GLY A 495 -17.31 4.86 14.40
CA GLY A 495 -16.53 4.03 13.46
C GLY A 495 -16.60 2.53 13.74
N SER A 496 -17.62 2.10 14.49
CA SER A 496 -17.87 0.70 14.85
C SER A 496 -18.48 -0.12 13.71
N ASP A 497 -18.44 -1.44 13.82
CA ASP A 497 -19.09 -2.31 12.83
C ASP A 497 -20.61 -2.06 12.76
N ALA A 498 -21.17 -2.07 11.54
CA ALA A 498 -22.58 -1.77 11.30
C ALA A 498 -23.52 -2.87 11.79
N THR A 499 -24.52 -2.49 12.59
CA THR A 499 -25.43 -3.43 13.26
C THR A 499 -26.21 -4.32 12.29
N PHE A 500 -26.19 -5.62 12.55
CA PHE A 500 -27.03 -6.59 11.86
C PHE A 500 -28.47 -6.49 12.37
N VAL A 501 -29.42 -6.22 11.47
CA VAL A 501 -30.82 -5.91 11.83
C VAL A 501 -31.78 -7.05 11.46
N GLY A 502 -31.43 -7.89 10.50
CA GLY A 502 -32.29 -9.00 10.11
C GLY A 502 -31.93 -9.62 8.77
N CYS A 503 -32.82 -10.47 8.28
CA CYS A 503 -32.66 -11.16 7.02
C CYS A 503 -33.73 -10.73 6.01
N ALA A 504 -33.34 -10.50 4.76
CA ALA A 504 -34.24 -10.27 3.64
C ALA A 504 -34.57 -11.60 2.95
N THR A 505 -35.83 -11.75 2.54
CA THR A 505 -36.29 -12.89 1.75
C THR A 505 -35.99 -12.67 0.27
N SER A 506 -35.64 -13.73 -0.49
CA SER A 506 -35.38 -13.63 -1.95
C SER A 506 -36.67 -13.50 -2.79
N THR A 507 -37.77 -13.05 -2.18
CA THR A 507 -39.05 -12.84 -2.88
C THR A 507 -39.05 -11.46 -3.53
N PRO A 508 -39.81 -11.22 -4.62
CA PRO A 508 -39.84 -9.93 -5.31
C PRO A 508 -40.29 -8.74 -4.42
N THR A 509 -40.81 -9.00 -3.21
CA THR A 509 -41.23 -7.99 -2.24
C THR A 509 -40.18 -7.71 -1.13
N ASN A 510 -39.03 -8.41 -1.11
CA ASN A 510 -37.92 -8.21 -0.16
C ASN A 510 -38.35 -7.96 1.29
N VAL A 511 -39.25 -8.80 1.82
CA VAL A 511 -39.76 -8.65 3.19
C VAL A 511 -38.65 -8.98 4.19
N GLN A 512 -38.46 -8.08 5.18
CA GLN A 512 -37.42 -8.18 6.20
C GLN A 512 -37.91 -8.89 7.46
N ILE A 513 -37.12 -9.86 7.93
CA ILE A 513 -37.35 -10.66 9.13
C ILE A 513 -36.33 -10.21 10.19
N PRO A 514 -36.76 -9.64 11.33
CA PRO A 514 -35.84 -9.21 12.37
C PRO A 514 -35.09 -10.39 13.00
N VAL A 515 -33.89 -10.11 13.52
CA VAL A 515 -33.04 -11.09 14.22
C VAL A 515 -33.81 -11.72 15.40
N GLY A 516 -33.73 -13.04 15.55
CA GLY A 516 -34.37 -13.79 16.62
C GLY A 516 -35.87 -14.05 16.40
N SER A 517 -36.43 -13.68 15.25
CA SER A 517 -37.85 -13.85 14.94
C SER A 517 -38.11 -14.89 13.86
N ASN A 518 -39.24 -15.58 14.01
CA ASN A 518 -39.79 -16.49 13.00
C ASN A 518 -41.06 -15.86 12.41
N LYS A 519 -41.12 -15.70 11.09
CA LYS A 519 -42.30 -15.17 10.39
C LYS A 519 -42.73 -16.10 9.27
N THR A 520 -44.02 -16.37 9.20
CA THR A 520 -44.67 -17.02 8.08
C THR A 520 -45.06 -16.00 7.04
N LEU A 521 -44.51 -16.12 5.83
CA LEU A 521 -44.78 -15.27 4.69
C LEU A 521 -45.43 -16.12 3.59
N GLY A 522 -46.73 -15.94 3.39
CA GLY A 522 -47.50 -16.80 2.48
C GLY A 522 -47.51 -18.26 2.97
N PRO A 523 -47.12 -19.25 2.13
CA PRO A 523 -47.17 -20.65 2.50
C PRO A 523 -45.97 -21.17 3.32
N LEU A 524 -44.90 -20.39 3.47
CA LEU A 524 -43.63 -20.82 4.06
C LEU A 524 -43.29 -20.05 5.34
N TRP A 525 -42.67 -20.70 6.31
CA TRP A 525 -42.01 -20.02 7.42
C TRP A 525 -40.55 -19.69 7.11
N HIS A 526 -40.08 -18.59 7.68
CA HIS A 526 -38.70 -18.11 7.59
C HIS A 526 -38.18 -17.71 8.97
N SER A 527 -36.90 -17.92 9.21
CA SER A 527 -36.22 -17.62 10.47
C SER A 527 -34.89 -16.91 10.21
N CYS A 528 -34.55 -15.95 11.05
CA CYS A 528 -33.28 -15.23 11.03
C CYS A 528 -32.67 -15.25 12.43
N ASP A 529 -31.49 -15.86 12.57
CA ASP A 529 -30.78 -16.05 13.83
C ASP A 529 -29.36 -15.48 13.72
N ALA A 530 -28.84 -14.92 14.81
CA ALA A 530 -27.52 -14.32 14.87
C ALA A 530 -26.84 -14.64 16.21
N ASN A 531 -25.70 -15.33 16.13
CA ASN A 531 -24.87 -15.68 17.28
C ASN A 531 -23.46 -15.08 17.13
N THR A 532 -22.67 -15.18 18.18
CA THR A 532 -21.28 -14.69 18.25
C THR A 532 -20.33 -15.27 17.19
N LEU A 533 -20.70 -16.38 16.55
CA LEU A 533 -19.90 -17.07 15.54
C LEU A 533 -20.49 -17.02 14.13
N ARG A 534 -21.81 -16.83 14.00
CA ARG A 534 -22.50 -16.96 12.71
C ARG A 534 -23.81 -16.20 12.65
N LEU A 535 -24.14 -15.75 11.45
CA LEU A 535 -25.48 -15.35 11.03
C LEU A 535 -26.12 -16.51 10.29
N LYS A 536 -27.39 -16.79 10.56
CA LYS A 536 -28.14 -17.91 9.97
C LYS A 536 -29.51 -17.43 9.51
N TYR A 537 -29.81 -17.65 8.24
CA TYR A 537 -31.14 -17.51 7.67
C TYR A 537 -31.64 -18.89 7.28
N ASP A 538 -32.86 -19.25 7.65
CA ASP A 538 -33.51 -20.52 7.26
C ASP A 538 -34.92 -20.26 6.71
N SER A 539 -35.35 -21.14 5.79
CA SER A 539 -36.68 -21.15 5.22
C SER A 539 -37.21 -22.58 5.11
N GLU A 540 -38.53 -22.73 5.17
CA GLU A 540 -39.18 -24.03 5.03
C GLU A 540 -38.83 -24.70 3.68
N PRO A 541 -38.45 -25.99 3.67
CA PRO A 541 -38.18 -26.69 2.43
C PRO A 541 -39.41 -26.71 1.53
N HIS A 542 -39.21 -26.52 0.22
CA HIS A 542 -40.28 -26.50 -0.78
C HIS A 542 -39.75 -26.80 -2.17
N CYS A 543 -40.64 -27.13 -3.10
CA CYS A 543 -40.35 -27.28 -4.52
C CYS A 543 -40.92 -26.10 -5.30
N LEU A 544 -40.15 -25.53 -6.22
CA LEU A 544 -40.62 -24.51 -7.16
C LEU A 544 -40.92 -25.14 -8.51
N VAL A 545 -42.17 -25.01 -8.96
CA VAL A 545 -42.63 -25.56 -10.24
C VAL A 545 -43.40 -24.48 -10.98
N LYS A 546 -42.91 -24.05 -12.15
CA LYS A 546 -43.50 -22.95 -12.95
C LYS A 546 -43.77 -21.67 -12.13
N ARG A 547 -42.87 -21.33 -11.19
CA ARG A 547 -42.95 -20.20 -10.24
C ARG A 547 -44.00 -20.34 -9.13
N GLU A 548 -44.64 -21.50 -8.98
CA GLU A 548 -45.47 -21.80 -7.81
C GLU A 548 -44.71 -22.61 -6.76
N VAL A 549 -44.92 -22.26 -5.49
CA VAL A 549 -44.34 -22.96 -4.34
C VAL A 549 -45.23 -24.15 -3.97
N LYS A 550 -44.65 -25.35 -3.94
CA LYS A 550 -45.29 -26.59 -3.46
C LYS A 550 -44.63 -27.04 -2.16
N LYS A 551 -45.44 -27.36 -1.15
CA LYS A 551 -44.97 -27.84 0.17
C LYS A 551 -44.41 -29.26 0.07
N VAL A 552 -43.46 -29.60 0.94
CA VAL A 552 -42.96 -30.97 1.05
C VAL A 552 -44.12 -31.94 1.34
N ARG A 553 -44.06 -33.13 0.76
CA ARG A 553 -45.09 -34.20 0.81
C ARG A 553 -46.37 -33.89 0.03
N SER A 554 -46.46 -32.75 -0.65
CA SER A 554 -47.55 -32.51 -1.61
C SER A 554 -47.26 -33.22 -2.92
N GLU A 555 -48.28 -33.85 -3.48
CA GLU A 555 -48.25 -34.36 -4.84
C GLU A 555 -48.83 -33.33 -5.81
N PHE A 556 -48.22 -33.21 -6.99
CA PHE A 556 -48.65 -32.30 -8.04
C PHE A 556 -48.40 -32.91 -9.42
N ARG A 557 -49.23 -32.52 -10.39
CA ARG A 557 -49.11 -32.96 -11.78
C ARG A 557 -48.34 -31.93 -12.59
N ASP A 558 -47.32 -32.37 -13.34
CA ASP A 558 -46.63 -31.56 -14.33
C ASP A 558 -46.50 -32.37 -15.64
N GLY A 559 -47.31 -32.00 -16.64
CA GLY A 559 -47.47 -32.76 -17.87
C GLY A 559 -48.16 -34.11 -17.62
N ARG A 560 -47.55 -35.20 -18.12
CA ARG A 560 -48.05 -36.57 -17.93
C ARG A 560 -47.57 -37.22 -16.64
N PHE A 561 -46.62 -36.64 -15.93
CA PHE A 561 -46.04 -37.25 -14.74
C PHE A 561 -46.66 -36.67 -13.47
N GLN A 562 -46.95 -37.56 -12.51
CA GLN A 562 -47.29 -37.19 -11.14
C GLN A 562 -45.99 -37.09 -10.35
N TRP A 563 -45.80 -35.96 -9.69
CA TRP A 563 -44.61 -35.65 -8.91
C TRP A 563 -44.95 -35.54 -7.43
N LEU A 564 -44.07 -36.05 -6.58
CA LEU A 564 -44.05 -35.83 -5.15
C LEU A 564 -42.96 -34.83 -4.81
N CYS A 565 -43.33 -33.74 -4.15
CA CYS A 565 -42.34 -32.80 -3.62
C CYS A 565 -41.66 -33.39 -2.37
N LEU A 566 -40.36 -33.59 -2.44
CA LEU A 566 -39.51 -34.03 -1.33
C LEU A 566 -38.66 -32.86 -0.81
N GLU A 567 -38.05 -33.06 0.35
CA GLU A 567 -37.08 -32.10 0.85
C GLU A 567 -35.91 -31.98 -0.11
N THR A 568 -35.43 -33.02 -0.79
CA THR A 568 -34.23 -32.94 -1.65
C THR A 568 -34.52 -32.53 -3.10
N GLY A 569 -35.78 -32.53 -3.53
CA GLY A 569 -36.16 -32.30 -4.93
C GLY A 569 -37.57 -32.82 -5.20
N ARG A 570 -37.86 -33.16 -6.46
CA ARG A 570 -39.16 -33.74 -6.86
C ARG A 570 -38.96 -35.12 -7.46
N TRP A 571 -39.86 -36.04 -7.10
CA TRP A 571 -39.79 -37.45 -7.47
C TRP A 571 -41.03 -37.88 -8.26
N VAL A 572 -40.86 -38.61 -9.37
CA VAL A 572 -41.98 -39.14 -10.15
C VAL A 572 -42.60 -40.34 -9.44
N VAL A 573 -43.90 -40.29 -9.15
CA VAL A 573 -44.64 -41.40 -8.51
C VAL A 573 -45.53 -42.18 -9.48
N GLY A 574 -45.87 -41.60 -10.64
CA GLY A 574 -46.69 -42.26 -11.66
C GLY A 574 -46.90 -41.40 -12.90
N CYS A 575 -47.72 -41.92 -13.82
CA CYS A 575 -48.06 -41.27 -15.08
C CYS A 575 -49.58 -41.17 -15.27
N TYR A 576 -50.03 -40.19 -16.03
CA TYR A 576 -51.42 -40.03 -16.45
C TYR A 576 -51.59 -40.25 -17.95
N TYR A 577 -52.68 -40.93 -18.32
CA TYR A 577 -53.12 -41.07 -19.71
C TYR A 577 -54.61 -40.74 -19.85
N ALA A 578 -55.01 -40.40 -21.08
CA ALA A 578 -56.40 -40.11 -21.39
C ALA A 578 -57.13 -41.39 -21.80
N ASN A 579 -58.22 -41.69 -21.09
CA ASN A 579 -59.12 -42.80 -21.36
C ASN A 579 -60.40 -42.28 -22.04
N GLU A 580 -61.13 -43.15 -22.76
CA GLU A 580 -62.38 -42.81 -23.47
C GLU A 580 -63.47 -42.25 -22.54
N THR A 581 -63.49 -42.67 -21.27
CA THR A 581 -64.48 -42.24 -20.26
C THR A 581 -63.95 -41.24 -19.25
N HIS A 582 -62.62 -41.17 -19.06
CA HIS A 582 -61.97 -40.28 -18.11
C HIS A 582 -60.72 -39.65 -18.74
N PRO A 583 -60.62 -38.31 -18.80
CA PRO A 583 -59.47 -37.64 -19.41
C PRO A 583 -58.15 -37.89 -18.67
N ASP A 584 -58.19 -38.33 -17.40
CA ASP A 584 -57.02 -38.49 -16.53
C ASP A 584 -57.05 -39.81 -15.73
N ALA A 585 -56.65 -40.91 -16.35
CA ALA A 585 -56.43 -42.19 -15.67
C ALA A 585 -54.97 -42.28 -15.16
N TYR A 586 -54.80 -42.65 -13.88
CA TYR A 586 -53.50 -42.74 -13.20
C TYR A 586 -52.90 -44.15 -13.32
N LEU A 587 -51.60 -44.22 -13.62
CA LEU A 587 -50.80 -45.45 -13.64
C LEU A 587 -49.62 -45.29 -12.68
N LYS A 588 -49.43 -46.25 -11.77
CA LYS A 588 -48.18 -46.31 -10.99
C LYS A 588 -47.03 -46.77 -11.89
N ILE A 589 -45.80 -46.50 -11.44
CA ILE A 589 -44.61 -46.97 -12.16
C ILE A 589 -44.57 -48.50 -12.15
N GLY A 590 -44.50 -49.11 -13.33
CA GLY A 590 -44.59 -50.55 -13.59
C GLY A 590 -46.00 -51.02 -13.98
N GLU A 591 -47.01 -50.16 -13.89
CA GLU A 591 -48.38 -50.46 -14.33
C GLU A 591 -48.61 -50.09 -15.80
N HIS A 592 -49.60 -50.75 -16.38
CA HIS A 592 -50.07 -50.46 -17.72
C HIS A 592 -51.60 -50.44 -17.74
N GLY A 593 -52.15 -49.54 -18.55
CA GLY A 593 -53.58 -49.39 -18.79
C GLY A 593 -53.90 -49.68 -20.26
N TYR A 594 -55.17 -49.96 -20.53
CA TYR A 594 -55.65 -50.19 -21.89
C TYR A 594 -56.71 -49.14 -22.24
N ASN A 595 -56.63 -48.63 -23.47
CA ASN A 595 -57.66 -47.83 -24.09
C ASN A 595 -57.90 -48.38 -25.51
N GLY A 596 -58.94 -49.20 -25.66
CA GLY A 596 -59.18 -49.97 -26.88
C GLY A 596 -58.00 -50.87 -27.28
N LEU A 597 -57.43 -50.61 -28.46
CA LEU A 597 -56.26 -51.32 -29.02
C LEU A 597 -54.90 -50.76 -28.53
N ILE A 598 -54.90 -49.64 -27.81
CA ILE A 598 -53.70 -48.97 -27.33
C ILE A 598 -53.43 -49.38 -25.89
N LYS A 599 -52.22 -49.85 -25.63
CA LYS A 599 -51.67 -50.11 -24.29
C LYS A 599 -50.81 -48.92 -23.88
N HIS A 600 -51.14 -48.33 -22.75
CA HIS A 600 -50.40 -47.24 -22.13
C HIS A 600 -49.52 -47.80 -21.02
N VAL A 601 -48.23 -47.52 -21.05
CA VAL A 601 -47.25 -48.06 -20.10
C VAL A 601 -46.50 -46.92 -19.41
N CYS A 602 -46.41 -46.98 -18.08
CA CYS A 602 -45.57 -46.10 -17.28
C CYS A 602 -44.49 -46.97 -16.64
N ASP A 603 -43.25 -46.91 -17.12
CA ASP A 603 -42.19 -47.82 -16.66
C ASP A 603 -40.83 -47.11 -16.55
N ARG A 604 -39.87 -47.74 -15.88
CA ARG A 604 -38.49 -47.27 -15.77
C ARG A 604 -37.68 -47.78 -16.96
N TYR A 605 -36.66 -47.04 -17.37
CA TYR A 605 -35.68 -47.56 -18.31
C TYR A 605 -34.91 -48.72 -17.67
N ALA A 606 -34.82 -49.86 -18.36
CA ALA A 606 -34.07 -51.02 -17.88
C ALA A 606 -32.57 -50.71 -17.72
N ASP A 607 -31.98 -49.98 -18.68
CA ASP A 607 -30.56 -49.64 -18.69
C ASP A 607 -30.24 -48.46 -17.75
N TYR A 608 -31.23 -47.63 -17.42
CA TYR A 608 -31.08 -46.42 -16.59
C TYR A 608 -32.29 -46.24 -15.67
N PRO A 609 -32.32 -46.89 -14.49
CA PRO A 609 -33.47 -46.83 -13.59
C PRO A 609 -33.79 -45.42 -13.06
N GLY A 610 -32.87 -44.46 -13.23
CA GLY A 610 -33.06 -43.04 -12.93
C GLY A 610 -33.95 -42.27 -13.93
N ARG A 611 -34.53 -42.93 -14.94
CA ARG A 611 -35.46 -42.31 -15.90
C ARG A 611 -36.77 -43.09 -15.98
N VAL A 612 -37.88 -42.37 -15.84
CA VAL A 612 -39.24 -42.89 -16.04
C VAL A 612 -39.68 -42.50 -17.45
N GLN A 613 -40.28 -43.44 -18.16
CA GLN A 613 -40.88 -43.22 -19.46
C GLN A 613 -42.36 -43.57 -19.43
N TYR A 614 -43.11 -42.76 -20.15
CA TYR A 614 -44.47 -43.05 -20.54
C TYR A 614 -44.50 -43.29 -22.04
N TYR A 615 -45.09 -44.40 -22.47
CA TYR A 615 -45.28 -44.68 -23.88
C TYR A 615 -46.60 -45.40 -24.16
N ALA A 616 -47.12 -45.18 -25.36
CA ALA A 616 -48.28 -45.89 -25.88
C ALA A 616 -47.83 -46.84 -26.99
N GLU A 617 -48.25 -48.11 -26.91
CA GLU A 617 -47.98 -49.14 -27.91
C GLU A 617 -49.28 -49.87 -28.30
N VAL A 618 -49.30 -50.53 -29.45
CA VAL A 618 -50.43 -51.41 -29.82
C VAL A 618 -50.34 -52.70 -29.00
N ARG A 619 -51.49 -53.15 -28.49
CA ARG A 619 -51.63 -54.45 -27.84
C ARG A 619 -51.10 -55.58 -28.72
N LYS A 620 -50.16 -56.37 -28.18
CA LYS A 620 -49.59 -57.55 -28.85
C LYS A 620 -50.37 -58.84 -28.57
N ASP A 621 -51.22 -58.80 -27.55
CA ASP A 621 -52.04 -59.90 -27.05
C ASP A 621 -53.38 -60.03 -27.80
N VAL A 622 -53.73 -59.06 -28.64
CA VAL A 622 -54.89 -59.12 -29.54
C VAL A 622 -54.39 -59.26 -30.96
N HIS A 623 -54.81 -60.32 -31.66
CA HIS A 623 -54.52 -60.48 -33.09
C HIS A 623 -55.25 -59.42 -33.91
N VAL A 624 -54.55 -58.33 -34.21
CA VAL A 624 -55.00 -57.33 -35.16
C VAL A 624 -54.76 -57.90 -36.56
N LYS A 625 -55.82 -58.35 -37.24
CA LYS A 625 -55.76 -58.57 -38.69
C LYS A 625 -55.52 -57.21 -39.34
N HIS A 626 -54.30 -56.95 -39.81
CA HIS A 626 -54.07 -55.88 -40.76
C HIS A 626 -54.76 -56.28 -42.08
N PRO A 627 -55.83 -55.57 -42.52
CA PRO A 627 -56.43 -55.91 -43.80
C PRO A 627 -55.44 -55.56 -44.92
N THR A 628 -54.92 -56.58 -45.60
CA THR A 628 -53.92 -56.46 -46.67
C THR A 628 -54.48 -55.96 -48.00
N ASN A 629 -55.75 -55.60 -48.11
CA ASN A 629 -56.29 -54.99 -49.32
C ASN A 629 -57.53 -54.15 -48.99
N LYS A 630 -57.45 -52.85 -49.26
CA LYS A 630 -58.63 -51.97 -49.31
C LYS A 630 -59.46 -52.34 -50.54
N GLY A 631 -60.45 -53.20 -50.35
CA GLY A 631 -61.68 -53.12 -51.13
C GLY A 631 -62.52 -51.98 -50.57
N ILE A 632 -62.90 -51.02 -51.42
CA ILE A 632 -63.81 -49.94 -51.04
C ILE A 632 -65.15 -50.56 -50.63
N ASN A 633 -65.52 -50.39 -49.37
CA ASN A 633 -66.80 -50.86 -48.85
C ASN A 633 -67.90 -49.85 -49.24
N LYS A 634 -68.75 -50.22 -50.21
CA LYS A 634 -69.80 -49.36 -50.79
C LYS A 634 -71.03 -49.15 -49.88
N ASN A 635 -71.04 -49.70 -48.67
CA ASN A 635 -72.19 -49.61 -47.75
C ASN A 635 -72.14 -48.43 -46.76
N PHE A 636 -71.12 -47.57 -46.82
CA PHE A 636 -71.08 -46.34 -46.03
C PHE A 636 -71.44 -45.13 -46.91
N PRO A 637 -72.38 -44.26 -46.50
CA PRO A 637 -72.59 -42.98 -47.17
C PRO A 637 -71.40 -42.05 -46.89
N GLU A 638 -70.86 -41.42 -47.93
CA GLU A 638 -69.85 -40.35 -47.82
C GLU A 638 -70.43 -39.14 -47.04
N PRO A 639 -69.65 -38.34 -46.28
CA PRO A 639 -68.19 -38.33 -46.14
C PRO A 639 -67.74 -38.46 -44.66
N ALA A 640 -67.09 -39.56 -44.31
CA ALA A 640 -66.27 -39.64 -43.09
C ALA A 640 -65.07 -40.56 -43.33
N ASP A 641 -64.46 -40.45 -44.51
CA ASP A 641 -63.17 -41.08 -44.80
C ASP A 641 -62.06 -40.18 -44.21
N LEU A 642 -62.09 -39.94 -42.89
CA LEU A 642 -60.91 -39.48 -42.15
C LEU A 642 -59.98 -40.68 -41.98
N ARG A 643 -59.43 -41.13 -43.11
CA ARG A 643 -58.17 -41.86 -43.11
C ARG A 643 -57.20 -40.99 -42.34
N ILE A 644 -56.56 -41.57 -41.33
CA ILE A 644 -55.33 -41.04 -40.74
C ILE A 644 -54.33 -40.93 -41.91
N GLN A 645 -54.35 -39.77 -42.57
CA GLN A 645 -53.64 -39.50 -43.83
C GLN A 645 -52.26 -38.90 -43.57
N ASP A 646 -51.95 -38.56 -42.31
CA ASP A 646 -50.60 -38.21 -41.91
C ASP A 646 -49.94 -39.41 -41.22
N LYS A 647 -48.73 -39.75 -41.67
CA LYS A 647 -47.78 -40.58 -40.93
C LYS A 647 -47.85 -40.15 -39.46
N VAL A 648 -48.23 -41.06 -38.56
CA VAL A 648 -48.11 -40.84 -37.11
C VAL A 648 -46.62 -40.59 -36.84
N GLY A 649 -46.25 -39.31 -36.76
CA GLY A 649 -44.86 -38.85 -36.81
C GLY A 649 -44.03 -39.23 -35.58
N ARG A 650 -44.65 -39.79 -34.54
CA ARG A 650 -44.03 -40.42 -33.37
C ARG A 650 -45.12 -41.13 -32.58
N TRP A 651 -44.87 -42.36 -32.14
CA TRP A 651 -45.60 -42.93 -31.01
C TRP A 651 -45.41 -42.00 -29.81
N LEU A 652 -46.47 -41.76 -29.05
CA LEU A 652 -46.43 -40.80 -27.95
C LEU A 652 -45.52 -41.36 -26.86
N HIS A 653 -44.31 -40.80 -26.76
CA HIS A 653 -43.25 -41.20 -25.85
C HIS A 653 -42.75 -39.94 -25.14
N GLU A 654 -42.90 -39.92 -23.83
CA GLU A 654 -42.37 -38.86 -22.97
C GLU A 654 -41.49 -39.52 -21.91
N SER A 655 -40.37 -38.88 -21.58
CA SER A 655 -39.49 -39.35 -20.51
C SER A 655 -39.18 -38.21 -19.55
N ALA A 656 -39.16 -38.52 -18.27
CA ALA A 656 -38.70 -37.63 -17.21
C ALA A 656 -37.60 -38.33 -16.40
N SER A 657 -36.66 -37.56 -15.87
CA SER A 657 -35.80 -38.11 -14.81
C SER A 657 -36.67 -38.45 -13.61
N MET A 658 -36.45 -39.63 -13.04
CA MET A 658 -37.19 -40.13 -11.88
C MET A 658 -37.10 -39.16 -10.70
N PHE A 659 -35.95 -38.50 -10.57
CA PHE A 659 -35.70 -37.47 -9.60
C PHE A 659 -35.14 -36.23 -10.30
N ILE A 660 -35.67 -35.06 -9.97
CA ILE A 660 -35.09 -33.77 -10.33
C ILE A 660 -34.68 -33.12 -9.01
N ALA A 661 -33.37 -32.92 -8.84
CA ALA A 661 -32.83 -32.16 -7.73
C ALA A 661 -33.37 -30.73 -7.79
N ASN A 662 -33.59 -30.13 -6.62
CA ASN A 662 -33.97 -28.72 -6.55
C ASN A 662 -32.71 -27.89 -6.84
N GLU A 663 -32.56 -27.39 -8.07
CA GLU A 663 -31.47 -26.47 -8.41
C GLU A 663 -31.69 -25.13 -7.69
N GLU A 664 -30.73 -24.78 -6.82
CA GLU A 664 -30.51 -23.43 -6.25
C GLU A 664 -31.71 -22.68 -5.67
N ILE A 665 -32.42 -23.27 -4.71
CA ILE A 665 -33.28 -22.49 -3.81
C ILE A 665 -32.59 -22.50 -2.45
N LEU A 666 -32.00 -21.36 -2.08
CA LEU A 666 -31.27 -21.16 -0.83
C LEU A 666 -32.20 -21.38 0.37
N ARG A 667 -32.23 -22.61 0.88
CA ARG A 667 -33.06 -23.00 2.04
C ARG A 667 -32.52 -22.50 3.35
N GLY A 668 -31.20 -22.38 3.44
CA GLY A 668 -30.52 -21.76 4.54
C GLY A 668 -29.21 -21.12 4.09
N LYS A 669 -28.95 -19.89 4.52
CA LYS A 669 -27.65 -19.22 4.37
C LYS A 669 -27.00 -19.14 5.73
N VAL A 670 -25.73 -19.53 5.81
CA VAL A 670 -24.91 -19.37 7.00
C VAL A 670 -23.70 -18.53 6.64
N ARG A 671 -23.46 -17.46 7.39
CA ARG A 671 -22.27 -16.63 7.25
C ARG A 671 -21.50 -16.65 8.57
N TYR A 672 -20.27 -17.14 8.54
CA TYR A 672 -19.39 -17.20 9.71
C TYR A 672 -18.71 -15.84 9.93
N LEU A 673 -18.61 -15.43 11.19
CA LEU A 673 -17.94 -14.19 11.60
C LEU A 673 -16.41 -14.40 11.67
N PRO A 674 -15.58 -13.53 11.06
CA PRO A 674 -14.13 -13.63 11.16
C PRO A 674 -13.64 -13.30 12.58
N ALA A 675 -12.53 -13.95 13.00
CA ALA A 675 -11.96 -13.81 14.35
C ALA A 675 -11.50 -12.39 14.71
N SER A 676 -11.32 -11.50 13.72
CA SER A 676 -10.90 -10.10 13.90
C SER A 676 -12.04 -9.15 14.31
N ARG A 677 -13.32 -9.54 14.19
CA ARG A 677 -14.44 -8.67 14.55
C ARG A 677 -14.85 -8.82 16.02
N ARG A 678 -15.11 -7.69 16.68
CA ARG A 678 -15.56 -7.65 18.08
C ARG A 678 -17.01 -8.10 18.20
N GLN A 679 -17.34 -8.66 19.37
CA GLN A 679 -18.63 -9.22 19.74
C GLN A 679 -19.77 -8.19 19.53
N TRP A 680 -20.80 -8.56 18.78
CA TRP A 680 -22.07 -7.82 18.78
C TRP A 680 -22.63 -7.87 20.21
N PRO A 681 -22.97 -6.74 20.85
CA PRO A 681 -23.72 -6.79 22.08
C PRO A 681 -25.06 -7.42 21.75
N THR A 682 -25.27 -8.66 22.20
CA THR A 682 -26.60 -9.25 22.32
C THR A 682 -27.35 -8.35 23.27
N GLY A 683 -28.34 -7.62 22.75
CA GLY A 683 -29.22 -6.82 23.57
C GLY A 683 -29.98 -7.73 24.52
N ASP A 684 -29.53 -7.77 25.77
CA ASP A 684 -30.39 -8.07 26.90
C ASP A 684 -30.91 -6.74 27.44
N HIS A 685 -32.23 -6.72 27.64
CA HIS A 685 -33.09 -5.63 28.08
C HIS A 685 -32.67 -4.95 29.39
#